data_AF-A0AAV1ATN1-F1
#
_entry.id   AF-A0AAV1ATN1-F1
#
_cell.length_a   1.000
_cell.length_b   1.000
_cell.length_c   1.000
_cell.angle_alpha   90.00
_cell.angle_beta   90.00
_cell.angle_gamma   90.00
#
_symmetry.space_group_name_H-M   'P 1'
#
loop_
_entity.id
_entity.type
_entity.pdbx_description
1 polymer ?
#
loop_
_entity_poly.entity_id
_entity_poly.type
_entity_poly.pdbx_seq_one_letter_code
_entity_poly.pdbx_strand_id
1 'polypeptide(L)'
;MYNFEGRYDLVRFIKTVQKVGLYVNLRIGPYVCAEWNFGGIPVWLKYVPGISFRTDNEPFKAAMQGFTQKIVQMMKSENLFQSQGGPIILSQIENEYGPESKAMGAAGHAYLNWAAYMAVGLGTGVPWVMCKEIDAPDPVINSCNGFYCDDFSPNKPYKPSMWTESWSGWFTEFGGPIHQRPVQDLAFAVARFIQKGGSYVNYYMYHGGTNFGRSAGGPFITTSYDYDAPIDEYGLIRQPKYSHLKDLHKVIKRCEHALVSSVPTVTSLGTYQQAHVFSAGTAGCAAFLANYHVQSAATVVFNNKHYDLPPWSISILPDCKTSVFNTAKVRISCRTYYGLSFSSIKSLTSQQLVRIHQLFRQAKFDDPSGHCLSPAGEYNLRLGIIKELHPDMVATYSGSAQVFEGHPFIVEAGISIGGKDVKQISPGVWFIGLFNGIGPTRTQSKMIIRGPAYSFAANITVEACTNSMMMGDFCNSPVYPFSCTTSNVNSTLKATTVNETMLENLMTCKSSLKTFCADESVSYIFSFDIINVADEFTIMASDVKFNVTPSNKTSGANDISLMCFVRHGSMPSVASFDYSSDLSKVPLVIHSPLIGRHIRQSFFLVVSNAAAILPAYWALRQKALAEWVLFTSSGIASGLYHACDVGAWCALNFNVLQFMDFWLSFMAVISTFLYLATIDEVFKRAIHTAVAILTALMAVTNATRSSNVVLVMVIGALGLLIGWVIELSTKYRSLSFSVRFSLDFSQILQVIKRWICNLIGTLLRRYHWPFALAGFSALSLEILSRTLETSENYWFWHSFWHISIYTSSFFFLCSKANIRSNNCKVFDI
;
A
#
# COMPACT_ATOMS: atom_id res chain seq x y z
N MET A 1 5.44 -22.24 24.84
CA MET A 1 5.53 -23.13 23.66
C MET A 1 6.70 -22.65 22.81
N TYR A 2 7.63 -23.52 22.46
CA TYR A 2 8.77 -23.20 21.57
C TYR A 2 8.57 -23.89 20.22
N ASN A 3 9.05 -23.28 19.14
CA ASN A 3 9.07 -23.88 17.80
C ASN A 3 10.51 -23.87 17.27
N PHE A 4 11.09 -25.06 17.07
CA PHE A 4 12.39 -25.27 16.45
C PHE A 4 12.29 -26.27 15.28
N GLU A 5 11.17 -26.24 14.56
CA GLU A 5 10.89 -27.12 13.43
C GLU A 5 11.02 -26.39 12.08
N GLY A 6 11.16 -27.16 11.00
CA GLY A 6 11.21 -26.63 9.63
C GLY A 6 12.35 -25.63 9.43
N ARG A 7 12.03 -24.43 8.95
CA ARG A 7 13.01 -23.34 8.76
C ARG A 7 13.52 -22.72 10.06
N TYR A 8 12.88 -23.03 11.19
CA TYR A 8 13.28 -22.56 12.53
C TYR A 8 14.15 -23.59 13.27
N ASP A 9 14.52 -24.70 12.63
CA ASP A 9 15.44 -25.70 13.18
C ASP A 9 16.89 -25.18 13.18
N LEU A 10 17.20 -24.41 14.23
CA LEU A 10 18.50 -23.79 14.46
C LEU A 10 19.62 -24.83 14.59
N VAL A 11 19.34 -25.96 15.26
CA VAL A 11 20.32 -27.03 15.47
C VAL A 11 20.72 -27.64 14.13
N ARG A 12 19.75 -27.94 13.27
CA ARG A 12 20.01 -28.44 11.92
C ARG A 12 20.81 -27.45 11.08
N PHE A 13 20.49 -26.16 11.14
CA PHE A 13 21.27 -25.13 10.44
C PHE A 13 22.74 -25.16 10.89
N ILE A 14 23.01 -25.09 12.20
CA ILE A 14 24.37 -25.06 12.74
C ILE A 14 25.13 -26.35 12.45
N LYS A 15 24.49 -27.52 12.56
CA LYS A 15 25.09 -28.81 12.15
C LYS A 15 25.41 -28.85 10.67
N THR A 16 24.62 -28.19 9.82
CA THR A 16 24.93 -28.07 8.39
C THR A 16 26.18 -27.22 8.16
N VAL A 17 26.32 -26.10 8.90
CA VAL A 17 27.54 -25.27 8.88
C VAL A 17 28.77 -26.07 9.32
N GLN A 18 28.65 -26.87 10.40
CA GLN A 18 29.71 -27.78 10.84
C GLN A 18 30.10 -28.80 9.75
N LYS A 19 29.10 -29.41 9.10
CA LYS A 19 29.30 -30.41 8.04
C LYS A 19 30.10 -29.86 6.85
N VAL A 20 29.96 -28.57 6.54
CA VAL A 20 30.73 -27.90 5.47
C VAL A 20 32.05 -27.29 5.96
N GLY A 21 32.43 -27.52 7.22
CA GLY A 21 33.71 -27.09 7.78
C GLY A 21 33.82 -25.59 8.07
N LEU A 22 32.68 -24.91 8.30
CA LEU A 22 32.63 -23.50 8.66
C LEU A 22 32.32 -23.32 10.16
N TYR A 23 32.68 -22.15 10.68
CA TYR A 23 32.36 -21.73 12.04
C TYR A 23 31.10 -20.84 12.09
N VAL A 24 30.53 -20.69 13.29
CA VAL A 24 29.33 -19.89 13.58
C VAL A 24 29.64 -18.81 14.62
N ASN A 25 29.20 -17.58 14.32
CA ASN A 25 28.95 -16.55 15.33
C ASN A 25 27.46 -16.54 15.63
N LEU A 26 27.06 -17.03 16.81
CA LEU A 26 25.65 -17.17 17.19
C LEU A 26 25.17 -15.90 17.89
N ARG A 27 24.50 -15.01 17.16
CA ARG A 27 23.94 -13.78 17.70
C ARG A 27 22.56 -14.03 18.30
N ILE A 28 22.50 -14.24 19.61
CA ILE A 28 21.29 -14.74 20.30
C ILE A 28 20.28 -13.61 20.56
N GLY A 29 20.73 -12.39 20.84
CA GLY A 29 19.86 -11.27 21.20
C GLY A 29 19.48 -11.27 22.69
N PRO A 30 18.18 -11.30 23.07
CA PRO A 30 17.03 -11.70 22.26
C PRO A 30 16.43 -10.58 21.41
N TYR A 31 16.74 -9.32 21.73
CA TYR A 31 16.56 -8.25 20.76
C TYR A 31 17.66 -8.37 19.71
N VAL A 32 17.26 -8.50 18.44
CA VAL A 32 18.19 -8.69 17.31
C VAL A 32 18.11 -7.59 16.27
N CYS A 33 17.16 -6.65 16.40
CA CYS A 33 16.79 -5.71 15.35
C CYS A 33 16.46 -6.44 14.03
N ALA A 34 17.46 -6.61 13.16
CA ALA A 34 17.48 -7.44 11.96
C ALA A 34 16.39 -7.12 10.93
N GLU A 35 15.81 -5.91 10.99
CA GLU A 35 14.60 -5.56 10.25
C GLU A 35 13.49 -6.62 10.42
N TRP A 36 13.49 -7.30 11.56
CA TRP A 36 12.61 -8.41 11.87
C TRP A 36 11.44 -7.94 12.74
N ASN A 37 10.32 -8.63 12.64
CA ASN A 37 9.09 -8.31 13.33
C ASN A 37 9.35 -8.15 14.83
N PHE A 38 9.02 -6.96 15.34
CA PHE A 38 9.19 -6.55 16.73
C PHE A 38 10.63 -6.73 17.27
N GLY A 39 11.64 -6.66 16.38
CA GLY A 39 13.06 -6.80 16.71
C GLY A 39 13.43 -8.19 17.26
N GLY A 40 12.62 -9.21 16.96
CA GLY A 40 12.77 -10.58 17.48
C GLY A 40 12.09 -10.85 18.83
N ILE A 41 11.59 -9.80 19.51
CA ILE A 41 10.88 -9.96 20.78
C ILE A 41 9.49 -10.55 20.50
N PRO A 42 9.00 -11.55 21.26
CA PRO A 42 7.64 -12.04 21.11
C PRO A 42 6.61 -10.99 21.55
N VAL A 43 5.58 -10.75 20.72
CA VAL A 43 4.53 -9.75 20.99
C VAL A 43 3.83 -9.98 22.33
N TRP A 44 3.61 -11.23 22.73
CA TRP A 44 2.97 -11.55 24.02
C TRP A 44 3.75 -11.01 25.22
N LEU A 45 5.07 -10.84 25.09
CA LEU A 45 5.93 -10.35 26.17
C LEU A 45 5.53 -8.93 26.57
N LYS A 46 5.02 -8.12 25.63
CA LYS A 46 4.53 -6.75 25.91
C LYS A 46 3.40 -6.73 26.94
N TYR A 47 2.62 -7.80 27.05
CA TYR A 47 1.46 -7.88 27.92
C TYR A 47 1.77 -8.50 29.28
N VAL A 48 3.04 -8.83 29.55
CA VAL A 48 3.46 -9.27 30.88
C VAL A 48 3.33 -8.08 31.85
N PRO A 49 2.64 -8.24 33.00
CA PRO A 49 2.47 -7.16 33.96
C PRO A 49 3.81 -6.55 34.40
N GLY A 50 3.88 -5.21 34.38
CA GLY A 50 5.06 -4.47 34.83
C GLY A 50 6.27 -4.55 33.90
N ILE A 51 6.12 -5.05 32.67
CA ILE A 51 7.26 -5.21 31.76
C ILE A 51 7.72 -3.88 31.16
N SER A 52 9.03 -3.73 31.02
CA SER A 52 9.67 -2.68 30.24
C SER A 52 10.86 -3.28 29.52
N PHE A 53 10.91 -3.14 28.20
CA PHE A 53 11.90 -3.83 27.39
C PHE A 53 13.26 -3.12 27.45
N ARG A 54 14.32 -3.92 27.35
CA ARG A 54 15.71 -3.48 27.19
C ARG A 54 16.08 -2.42 28.25
N THR A 55 15.71 -2.66 29.49
CA THR A 55 16.04 -1.82 30.65
C THR A 55 16.11 -2.69 31.91
N ASP A 56 16.52 -2.13 33.04
CA ASP A 56 16.66 -2.86 34.29
C ASP A 56 15.29 -3.14 34.91
N ASN A 57 14.62 -4.15 34.34
CA ASN A 57 13.25 -4.54 34.62
C ASN A 57 13.21 -6.06 34.84
N GLU A 58 12.88 -6.48 36.07
CA GLU A 58 12.91 -7.90 36.44
C GLU A 58 12.04 -8.81 35.54
N PRO A 59 10.79 -8.46 35.18
CA PRO A 59 10.01 -9.27 34.23
C PRO A 59 10.72 -9.48 32.89
N PHE A 60 11.33 -8.43 32.33
CA PHE A 60 12.07 -8.54 31.08
C PHE A 60 13.37 -9.34 31.24
N LYS A 61 14.13 -9.08 32.30
CA LYS A 61 15.37 -9.78 32.63
C LYS A 61 15.14 -11.28 32.78
N ALA A 62 14.10 -11.68 33.52
CA ALA A 62 13.72 -13.08 33.69
C ALA A 62 13.36 -13.75 32.35
N ALA A 63 12.57 -13.08 31.51
CA ALA A 63 12.19 -13.60 30.20
C ALA A 63 13.39 -13.74 29.24
N MET A 64 14.25 -12.72 29.18
CA MET A 64 15.48 -12.71 28.41
C MET A 64 16.43 -13.81 28.86
N GLN A 65 16.69 -13.90 30.16
CA GLN A 65 17.55 -14.93 30.73
C GLN A 65 17.02 -16.34 30.44
N GLY A 66 15.72 -16.58 30.61
CA GLY A 66 15.11 -17.87 30.31
C GLY A 66 15.27 -18.29 28.85
N PHE A 67 15.09 -17.36 27.91
CA PHE A 67 15.29 -17.65 26.49
C PHE A 67 16.77 -17.88 26.13
N THR A 68 17.67 -17.01 26.59
CA THR A 68 19.11 -17.15 26.34
C THR A 68 19.66 -18.45 26.93
N GLN A 69 19.25 -18.80 28.16
CA GLN A 69 19.58 -20.08 28.78
C GLN A 69 19.08 -21.26 27.96
N LYS A 70 17.83 -21.22 27.48
CA LYS A 70 17.25 -22.27 26.65
C LYS A 70 18.06 -22.48 25.36
N ILE A 71 18.44 -21.40 24.67
CA ILE A 71 19.25 -21.48 23.44
C ILE A 71 20.64 -22.04 23.76
N VAL A 72 21.34 -21.51 24.78
CA VAL A 72 22.67 -21.99 25.16
C VAL A 72 22.65 -23.47 25.57
N GLN A 73 21.67 -23.89 26.37
CA GLN A 73 21.54 -25.30 26.76
C GLN A 73 21.28 -26.22 25.56
N MET A 74 20.45 -25.78 24.61
CA MET A 74 20.17 -26.52 23.38
C MET A 74 21.42 -26.67 22.49
N MET A 75 22.26 -25.63 22.42
CA MET A 75 23.55 -25.72 21.72
C MET A 75 24.54 -26.63 22.46
N LYS A 76 24.58 -26.57 23.81
CA LYS A 76 25.43 -27.41 24.64
C LYS A 76 25.06 -28.89 24.56
N SER A 77 23.77 -29.23 24.59
CA SER A 77 23.29 -30.62 24.51
C SER A 77 23.67 -31.30 23.19
N GLU A 78 23.86 -30.49 22.15
CA GLU A 78 24.25 -30.93 20.80
C GLU A 78 25.76 -30.78 20.55
N ASN A 79 26.54 -30.42 21.57
CA ASN A 79 27.99 -30.17 21.50
C ASN A 79 28.38 -29.16 20.41
N LEU A 80 27.58 -28.09 20.23
CA LEU A 80 27.77 -27.15 19.13
C LEU A 80 28.72 -25.99 19.45
N PHE A 81 29.11 -25.77 20.70
CA PHE A 81 30.18 -24.83 21.03
C PHE A 81 31.55 -25.40 20.67
N GLN A 82 32.48 -24.56 20.20
CA GLN A 82 33.81 -25.00 19.81
C GLN A 82 34.60 -25.61 20.97
N SER A 83 34.37 -25.14 22.19
CA SER A 83 34.85 -25.74 23.43
C SER A 83 34.43 -27.22 23.62
N GLN A 84 33.39 -27.66 22.93
CA GLN A 84 32.87 -29.04 22.90
C GLN A 84 33.12 -29.76 21.56
N GLY A 85 33.90 -29.16 20.64
CA GLY A 85 34.16 -29.68 19.29
C GLY A 85 33.15 -29.24 18.22
N GLY A 86 32.22 -28.35 18.55
CA GLY A 86 31.24 -27.79 17.62
C GLY A 86 31.72 -26.58 16.81
N PRO A 87 30.88 -26.03 15.92
CA PRO A 87 31.27 -24.92 15.05
C PRO A 87 31.12 -23.52 15.68
N ILE A 88 30.43 -23.36 16.82
CA ILE A 88 30.15 -22.02 17.37
C ILE A 88 31.39 -21.48 18.08
N ILE A 89 32.01 -20.43 17.54
CA ILE A 89 33.24 -19.79 18.06
C ILE A 89 33.00 -18.48 18.78
N LEU A 90 31.82 -17.88 18.59
CA LEU A 90 31.43 -16.58 19.15
C LEU A 90 29.94 -16.60 19.46
N SER A 91 29.54 -15.83 20.47
CA SER A 91 28.13 -15.57 20.77
C SER A 91 27.90 -14.09 21.02
N GLN A 92 26.73 -13.56 20.65
CA GLN A 92 26.36 -12.18 20.94
C GLN A 92 25.15 -12.13 21.87
N ILE A 93 25.24 -11.26 22.88
CA ILE A 93 24.11 -10.89 23.75
C ILE A 93 23.69 -9.46 23.40
N GLU A 94 22.39 -9.17 23.41
CA GLU A 94 21.83 -7.89 22.97
C GLU A 94 22.22 -7.52 21.51
N ASN A 95 21.75 -6.37 21.05
CA ASN A 95 22.08 -5.84 19.74
C ASN A 95 22.02 -4.31 19.71
N GLU A 96 23.17 -3.66 19.44
CA GLU A 96 23.29 -2.21 19.33
C GLU A 96 22.65 -1.44 20.48
N TYR A 97 22.91 -1.84 21.73
CA TYR A 97 22.24 -1.26 22.91
C TYR A 97 22.89 0.03 23.42
N GLY A 98 24.14 0.32 23.07
CA GLY A 98 24.87 1.49 23.57
C GLY A 98 24.13 2.83 23.48
N PRO A 99 23.47 3.18 22.35
CA PRO A 99 22.65 4.38 22.26
C PRO A 99 21.50 4.41 23.28
N GLU A 100 20.80 3.29 23.47
CA GLU A 100 19.70 3.12 24.42
C GLU A 100 20.19 3.13 25.87
N SER A 101 21.32 2.47 26.16
CA SER A 101 21.99 2.52 27.47
C SER A 101 22.24 3.97 27.88
N LYS A 102 22.80 4.78 26.97
CA LYS A 102 23.04 6.20 27.18
C LYS A 102 21.76 6.99 27.39
N ALA A 103 20.70 6.70 26.63
CA ALA A 103 19.41 7.37 26.76
C ALA A 103 18.70 7.06 28.09
N MET A 104 18.84 5.82 28.60
CA MET A 104 18.23 5.37 29.85
C MET A 104 19.09 5.64 31.09
N GLY A 105 20.33 6.12 30.93
CA GLY A 105 21.23 6.47 32.01
C GLY A 105 21.55 5.27 32.91
N ALA A 106 21.41 5.44 34.23
CA ALA A 106 21.80 4.43 35.21
C ALA A 106 21.07 3.09 35.04
N ALA A 107 19.77 3.12 34.68
CA ALA A 107 18.99 1.91 34.44
C ALA A 107 19.48 1.14 33.21
N GLY A 108 19.86 1.86 32.15
CA GLY A 108 20.43 1.27 30.95
C GLY A 108 21.78 0.60 31.23
N HIS A 109 22.67 1.30 31.92
CA HIS A 109 23.97 0.77 32.30
C HIS A 109 23.87 -0.43 33.27
N ALA A 110 22.92 -0.41 34.21
CA ALA A 110 22.65 -1.55 35.10
C ALA A 110 22.18 -2.79 34.32
N TYR A 111 21.24 -2.61 33.39
CA TYR A 111 20.78 -3.67 32.50
C TYR A 111 21.90 -4.21 31.59
N LEU A 112 22.71 -3.32 31.01
CA LEU A 112 23.85 -3.69 30.17
C LEU A 112 24.81 -4.63 30.90
N ASN A 113 25.23 -4.22 32.10
CA ASN A 113 26.12 -5.01 32.95
C ASN A 113 25.49 -6.35 33.32
N TRP A 114 24.22 -6.33 33.72
CA TRP A 114 23.48 -7.56 34.01
C TRP A 114 23.44 -8.50 32.80
N ALA A 115 23.14 -8.00 31.60
CA ALA A 115 23.03 -8.82 30.39
C ALA A 115 24.37 -9.48 30.04
N ALA A 116 25.46 -8.71 30.14
CA ALA A 116 26.81 -9.22 29.93
C ALA A 116 27.20 -10.30 30.95
N TYR A 117 27.01 -10.05 32.25
CA TYR A 117 27.34 -11.03 33.29
C TYR A 117 26.46 -12.27 33.25
N MET A 118 25.16 -12.11 32.94
CA MET A 118 24.25 -13.22 32.74
C MET A 118 24.74 -14.12 31.59
N ALA A 119 25.08 -13.54 30.45
CA ALA A 119 25.56 -14.28 29.28
C ALA A 119 26.87 -15.03 29.55
N VAL A 120 27.85 -14.34 30.14
CA VAL A 120 29.15 -14.94 30.53
C VAL A 120 28.95 -16.07 31.54
N GLY A 121 28.06 -15.88 32.52
CA GLY A 121 27.70 -16.88 33.52
C GLY A 121 27.08 -18.17 32.96
N LEU A 122 26.60 -18.17 31.71
CA LEU A 122 26.12 -19.39 31.05
C LEU A 122 27.24 -20.35 30.64
N GLY A 123 28.50 -19.92 30.70
CA GLY A 123 29.68 -20.77 30.54
C GLY A 123 29.73 -21.51 29.20
N THR A 124 29.54 -20.80 28.08
CA THR A 124 29.59 -21.36 26.71
C THR A 124 30.98 -21.90 26.35
N GLY A 125 32.03 -21.43 27.03
CA GLY A 125 33.42 -21.77 26.73
C GLY A 125 33.97 -21.06 25.49
N VAL A 126 33.21 -20.12 24.92
CA VAL A 126 33.63 -19.26 23.79
C VAL A 126 33.36 -17.78 24.11
N PRO A 127 34.05 -16.82 23.48
CA PRO A 127 33.88 -15.40 23.79
C PRO A 127 32.47 -14.87 23.48
N TRP A 128 32.05 -13.90 24.29
CA TRP A 128 30.83 -13.11 24.06
C TRP A 128 31.16 -11.76 23.43
N VAL A 129 30.26 -11.29 22.57
CA VAL A 129 30.37 -10.02 21.85
C VAL A 129 29.14 -9.16 22.14
N MET A 130 29.30 -7.84 22.08
CA MET A 130 28.21 -6.85 22.02
C MET A 130 28.53 -5.79 20.97
N CYS A 131 27.66 -5.63 19.98
CA CYS A 131 27.86 -4.66 18.89
C CYS A 131 27.41 -3.25 19.29
N LYS A 132 28.15 -2.24 18.83
CA LYS A 132 27.96 -0.81 19.15
C LYS A 132 27.88 -0.51 20.67
N GLU A 133 28.63 -1.27 21.46
CA GLU A 133 28.62 -1.16 22.92
C GLU A 133 29.99 -0.71 23.45
N ILE A 134 30.20 0.60 23.56
CA ILE A 134 31.53 1.16 23.89
C ILE A 134 31.98 0.74 25.29
N ASP A 135 31.06 0.64 26.25
CA ASP A 135 31.31 0.31 27.65
C ASP A 135 31.04 -1.18 27.99
N ALA A 136 31.06 -2.07 26.99
CA ALA A 136 30.89 -3.51 27.23
C ALA A 136 31.87 -4.03 28.31
N PRO A 137 31.37 -4.61 29.42
CA PRO A 137 32.21 -5.03 30.54
C PRO A 137 33.01 -6.29 30.18
N ASP A 138 34.16 -6.48 30.84
CA ASP A 138 34.95 -7.68 30.63
C ASP A 138 34.22 -8.95 31.11
N PRO A 139 34.44 -10.10 30.45
CA PRO A 139 35.32 -10.34 29.30
C PRO A 139 34.67 -10.09 27.93
N VAL A 140 33.51 -9.44 27.85
CA VAL A 140 32.75 -9.26 26.60
C VAL A 140 33.48 -8.33 25.64
N ILE A 141 33.55 -8.72 24.37
CA ILE A 141 34.21 -7.95 23.31
C ILE A 141 33.20 -6.98 22.70
N ASN A 142 33.52 -5.69 22.67
CA ASN A 142 32.73 -4.75 21.90
C ASN A 142 33.10 -4.82 20.40
N SER A 143 32.12 -4.67 19.53
CA SER A 143 32.31 -4.70 18.06
C SER A 143 31.64 -3.53 17.35
N CYS A 144 32.01 -3.35 16.08
CA CYS A 144 31.49 -2.31 15.21
C CYS A 144 30.50 -2.86 14.16
N ASN A 145 29.53 -2.02 13.78
CA ASN A 145 28.57 -2.24 12.71
C ASN A 145 28.53 -0.98 11.83
N GLY A 146 28.46 -1.14 10.51
CA GLY A 146 28.43 0.00 9.60
C GLY A 146 28.83 -0.33 8.17
N PHE A 147 28.84 0.69 7.31
CA PHE A 147 29.48 0.61 5.99
C PHE A 147 31.01 0.57 6.09
N TYR A 148 31.56 1.23 7.11
CA TYR A 148 32.98 1.35 7.41
C TYR A 148 33.19 1.23 8.92
N CYS A 149 34.21 0.47 9.32
CA CYS A 149 34.61 0.31 10.72
C CYS A 149 36.12 0.42 10.91
N ASP A 150 36.85 0.99 9.94
CA ASP A 150 38.31 1.06 9.97
C ASP A 150 38.88 2.00 11.04
N ASP A 151 38.07 2.90 11.59
CA ASP A 151 38.44 3.76 12.72
C ASP A 151 37.99 3.17 14.08
N PHE A 152 37.32 2.02 14.09
CA PHE A 152 36.91 1.36 15.31
C PHE A 152 38.11 0.76 16.04
N SER A 153 38.15 0.98 17.35
CA SER A 153 39.05 0.29 18.28
C SER A 153 38.24 -0.31 19.42
N PRO A 154 38.59 -1.52 19.89
CA PRO A 154 37.92 -2.13 21.03
C PRO A 154 38.19 -1.31 22.30
N ASN A 155 37.31 -1.45 23.29
CA ASN A 155 37.35 -0.66 24.51
C ASN A 155 38.51 -1.03 25.45
N LYS A 156 39.25 -2.10 25.13
CA LYS A 156 40.44 -2.57 25.85
C LYS A 156 41.48 -3.08 24.85
N PRO A 157 42.79 -2.88 25.11
CA PRO A 157 43.87 -3.22 24.16
C PRO A 157 44.08 -4.73 23.98
N TYR A 158 43.63 -5.58 24.91
CA TYR A 158 43.72 -7.04 24.80
C TYR A 158 42.52 -7.67 24.07
N LYS A 159 41.54 -6.87 23.64
CA LYS A 159 40.40 -7.34 22.86
C LYS A 159 40.71 -7.19 21.37
N PRO A 160 40.24 -8.11 20.50
CA PRO A 160 40.41 -7.98 19.06
C PRO A 160 39.46 -6.92 18.47
N SER A 161 39.89 -6.27 17.38
CA SER A 161 39.01 -5.39 16.58
C SER A 161 38.07 -6.24 15.71
N MET A 162 36.77 -6.15 15.98
CA MET A 162 35.75 -6.96 15.30
C MET A 162 34.69 -6.11 14.62
N TRP A 163 34.37 -6.44 13.37
CA TRP A 163 33.30 -5.85 12.57
C TRP A 163 32.19 -6.87 12.33
N THR A 164 31.13 -6.78 13.13
CA THR A 164 30.03 -7.75 13.17
C THR A 164 29.00 -7.55 12.06
N GLU A 165 28.90 -6.34 11.50
CA GLU A 165 28.03 -6.05 10.35
C GLU A 165 28.69 -5.11 9.35
N SER A 166 29.36 -5.71 8.36
CA SER A 166 29.80 -5.03 7.16
C SER A 166 28.65 -4.99 6.17
N TRP A 167 27.96 -3.85 6.11
CA TRP A 167 26.71 -3.73 5.36
C TRP A 167 26.94 -3.92 3.85
N SER A 168 26.42 -5.00 3.26
CA SER A 168 26.65 -5.35 1.85
C SER A 168 25.81 -4.54 0.87
N GLY A 169 24.81 -3.83 1.39
CA GLY A 169 23.77 -3.06 0.71
C GLY A 169 22.86 -2.46 1.78
N TRP A 170 21.55 -2.46 1.56
CA TRP A 170 20.56 -2.01 2.54
C TRP A 170 19.26 -2.82 2.38
N PHE A 171 18.42 -2.82 3.41
CA PHE A 171 17.09 -3.43 3.33
C PHE A 171 16.17 -2.61 2.42
N THR A 172 15.13 -3.25 1.89
CA THR A 172 14.13 -2.59 1.05
C THR A 172 12.84 -2.37 1.85
N GLU A 173 12.28 -1.18 1.71
CA GLU A 173 11.02 -0.78 2.35
C GLU A 173 9.88 -0.73 1.32
N PHE A 174 8.65 -0.99 1.74
CA PHE A 174 7.49 -0.79 0.88
C PHE A 174 7.38 0.69 0.50
N GLY A 175 7.42 0.98 -0.81
CA GLY A 175 7.47 2.34 -1.35
C GLY A 175 8.88 2.92 -1.51
N GLY A 176 9.91 2.20 -1.03
CA GLY A 176 11.32 2.57 -1.19
C GLY A 176 11.98 1.95 -2.43
N PRO A 177 13.17 2.44 -2.83
CA PRO A 177 13.94 1.86 -3.92
C PRO A 177 14.69 0.60 -3.47
N ILE A 178 15.20 -0.17 -4.44
CA ILE A 178 16.18 -1.23 -4.17
C ILE A 178 17.55 -0.56 -4.00
N HIS A 179 18.13 -0.69 -2.81
CA HIS A 179 19.44 -0.13 -2.50
C HIS A 179 20.57 -1.07 -2.92
N GLN A 180 21.63 -0.52 -3.52
CA GLN A 180 22.81 -1.28 -3.93
C GLN A 180 24.09 -0.63 -3.40
N ARG A 181 25.07 -1.46 -3.06
CA ARG A 181 26.43 -1.05 -2.67
C ARG A 181 27.44 -1.66 -3.64
N PRO A 182 28.23 -0.83 -4.36
CA PRO A 182 29.25 -1.34 -5.28
C PRO A 182 30.25 -2.26 -4.58
N VAL A 183 30.63 -3.36 -5.24
CA VAL A 183 31.59 -4.31 -4.64
C VAL A 183 32.98 -3.70 -4.47
N GLN A 184 33.36 -2.74 -5.30
CA GLN A 184 34.63 -2.03 -5.17
C GLN A 184 34.73 -1.32 -3.82
N ASP A 185 33.63 -0.66 -3.42
CA ASP A 185 33.50 0.04 -2.14
C ASP A 185 33.50 -0.94 -0.96
N LEU A 186 32.71 -2.02 -1.05
CA LEU A 186 32.67 -3.05 -0.01
C LEU A 186 34.05 -3.72 0.17
N ALA A 187 34.72 -4.09 -0.92
CA ALA A 187 36.07 -4.66 -0.88
C ALA A 187 37.09 -3.67 -0.32
N PHE A 188 36.97 -2.39 -0.67
CA PHE A 188 37.80 -1.32 -0.13
C PHE A 188 37.61 -1.18 1.38
N ALA A 189 36.37 -1.11 1.86
CA ALA A 189 36.08 -0.98 3.28
C ALA A 189 36.62 -2.17 4.10
N VAL A 190 36.46 -3.39 3.59
CA VAL A 190 37.01 -4.61 4.21
C VAL A 190 38.55 -4.58 4.25
N ALA A 191 39.20 -4.28 3.13
CA ALA A 191 40.66 -4.19 3.08
C ALA A 191 41.20 -3.08 3.98
N ARG A 192 40.48 -1.96 4.08
CA ARG A 192 40.81 -0.80 4.92
C ARG A 192 40.69 -1.11 6.42
N PHE A 193 39.73 -1.94 6.80
CA PHE A 193 39.62 -2.45 8.17
C PHE A 193 40.77 -3.43 8.50
N ILE A 194 41.03 -4.40 7.63
CA ILE A 194 42.07 -5.42 7.85
C ILE A 194 43.47 -4.81 7.88
N GLN A 195 43.79 -3.86 7.00
CA GLN A 195 45.12 -3.24 6.96
C GLN A 195 45.47 -2.49 8.26
N LYS A 196 44.46 -2.08 9.04
CA LYS A 196 44.60 -1.40 10.34
C LYS A 196 44.59 -2.39 11.52
N GLY A 197 44.65 -3.69 11.28
CA GLY A 197 44.66 -4.73 12.32
C GLY A 197 43.28 -5.32 12.65
N GLY A 198 42.25 -5.01 11.85
CA GLY A 198 40.94 -5.65 11.97
C GLY A 198 41.02 -7.16 11.74
N SER A 199 40.50 -7.97 12.68
CA SER A 199 40.72 -9.42 12.71
C SER A 199 39.47 -10.27 12.54
N TYR A 200 38.28 -9.65 12.52
CA TYR A 200 37.01 -10.31 12.24
C TYR A 200 36.11 -9.40 11.40
N VAL A 201 35.59 -9.90 10.28
CA VAL A 201 34.64 -9.19 9.42
C VAL A 201 33.51 -10.13 9.05
N ASN A 202 32.27 -9.70 9.28
CA ASN A 202 31.06 -10.42 8.89
C ASN A 202 30.23 -9.58 7.93
N TYR A 203 29.87 -10.12 6.76
CA TYR A 203 28.99 -9.44 5.81
C TYR A 203 27.54 -9.51 6.28
N TYR A 204 26.92 -8.35 6.47
CA TYR A 204 25.49 -8.22 6.74
C TYR A 204 24.84 -7.58 5.50
N MET A 205 24.29 -8.32 4.55
CA MET A 205 24.08 -9.77 4.53
C MET A 205 25.01 -10.48 3.54
N TYR A 206 25.42 -11.70 3.87
CA TYR A 206 26.06 -12.59 2.89
C TYR A 206 25.03 -13.27 1.97
N HIS A 207 23.91 -13.67 2.56
CA HIS A 207 22.64 -14.02 1.91
C HIS A 207 21.55 -13.41 2.76
N GLY A 208 20.73 -12.52 2.20
CA GLY A 208 19.64 -11.88 2.94
C GLY A 208 18.35 -12.69 2.92
N GLY A 209 17.93 -13.17 1.74
CA GLY A 209 16.80 -14.09 1.58
C GLY A 209 15.45 -13.38 1.58
N THR A 210 14.44 -14.02 2.17
CA THR A 210 13.04 -13.57 2.11
C THR A 210 12.40 -13.58 3.50
N ASN A 211 11.70 -12.50 3.82
CA ASN A 211 10.83 -12.37 4.98
C ASN A 211 9.53 -13.17 4.77
N PHE A 212 9.61 -14.50 4.88
CA PHE A 212 8.47 -15.38 4.62
C PHE A 212 7.36 -15.30 5.67
N GLY A 213 6.12 -15.38 5.21
CA GLY A 213 4.95 -15.30 6.09
C GLY A 213 4.83 -13.92 6.72
N ARG A 214 4.02 -13.82 7.78
CA ARG A 214 3.59 -12.54 8.35
C ARG A 214 4.22 -12.17 9.70
N SER A 215 5.22 -12.92 10.13
CA SER A 215 5.90 -12.75 11.42
C SER A 215 7.42 -12.63 11.28
N ALA A 216 7.88 -12.34 10.06
CA ALA A 216 9.28 -12.22 9.69
C ALA A 216 9.70 -10.75 9.53
N GLY A 217 9.29 -10.09 8.45
CA GLY A 217 9.65 -8.69 8.20
C GLY A 217 9.10 -7.74 9.27
N GLY A 218 9.90 -6.74 9.63
CA GLY A 218 9.51 -5.61 10.46
C GLY A 218 8.46 -4.72 9.78
N PRO A 219 7.92 -3.72 10.50
CA PRO A 219 6.97 -2.77 9.93
C PRO A 219 7.56 -2.11 8.67
N PHE A 220 6.80 -2.12 7.57
CA PHE A 220 7.18 -1.55 6.26
C PHE A 220 8.39 -2.17 5.56
N ILE A 221 9.00 -3.22 6.12
CA ILE A 221 10.06 -3.97 5.44
C ILE A 221 9.42 -4.88 4.39
N THR A 222 9.98 -4.92 3.18
CA THR A 222 9.44 -5.76 2.11
C THR A 222 9.59 -7.25 2.39
N THR A 223 8.81 -8.06 1.67
CA THR A 223 8.98 -9.51 1.65
C THR A 223 10.39 -9.90 1.18
N SER A 224 10.92 -9.20 0.17
CA SER A 224 12.32 -9.37 -0.24
C SER A 224 13.25 -8.81 0.83
N TYR A 225 14.28 -9.58 1.19
CA TYR A 225 15.40 -9.12 2.00
C TYR A 225 16.71 -9.34 1.25
N ASP A 226 16.74 -9.11 -0.07
CA ASP A 226 17.92 -9.34 -0.93
C ASP A 226 19.19 -8.65 -0.43
N TYR A 227 19.06 -7.40 0.05
CA TYR A 227 20.14 -6.61 0.65
C TYR A 227 21.33 -6.31 -0.28
N ASP A 228 21.18 -6.51 -1.60
CA ASP A 228 22.29 -6.54 -2.56
C ASP A 228 23.40 -7.48 -2.09
N ALA A 229 23.03 -8.60 -1.46
CA ALA A 229 23.96 -9.55 -0.87
C ALA A 229 24.77 -10.29 -1.95
N PRO A 230 25.98 -10.80 -1.63
CA PRO A 230 26.78 -11.63 -2.54
C PRO A 230 26.04 -12.88 -3.06
N ILE A 231 25.11 -13.42 -2.27
CA ILE A 231 24.13 -14.41 -2.69
C ILE A 231 22.76 -13.74 -2.64
N ASP A 232 22.08 -13.66 -3.77
CA ASP A 232 20.80 -12.95 -3.89
C ASP A 232 19.66 -13.62 -3.11
N GLU A 233 18.48 -12.99 -3.12
CA GLU A 233 17.27 -13.51 -2.47
C GLU A 233 16.97 -14.98 -2.78
N TYR A 234 17.24 -15.43 -4.00
CA TYR A 234 16.89 -16.76 -4.49
C TYR A 234 18.01 -17.80 -4.28
N GLY A 235 19.13 -17.39 -3.69
CA GLY A 235 20.29 -18.26 -3.49
C GLY A 235 21.24 -18.31 -4.68
N LEU A 236 21.08 -17.44 -5.68
CA LEU A 236 21.97 -17.36 -6.82
C LEU A 236 23.18 -16.48 -6.51
N ILE A 237 24.29 -16.76 -7.20
CA ILE A 237 25.54 -16.02 -7.04
C ILE A 237 25.42 -14.66 -7.73
N ARG A 238 25.49 -13.56 -6.96
CA ARG A 238 25.47 -12.20 -7.50
C ARG A 238 26.85 -11.80 -8.01
N GLN A 239 27.01 -11.73 -9.32
CA GLN A 239 28.24 -11.24 -9.95
C GLN A 239 28.17 -9.74 -10.25
N PRO A 240 29.31 -9.01 -10.17
CA PRO A 240 30.64 -9.50 -9.81
C PRO A 240 30.88 -9.54 -8.29
N LYS A 241 29.88 -9.22 -7.47
CA LYS A 241 30.04 -9.03 -6.02
C LYS A 241 30.66 -10.25 -5.35
N TYR A 242 30.10 -11.43 -5.58
CA TYR A 242 30.59 -12.68 -5.02
C TYR A 242 32.03 -13.02 -5.45
N SER A 243 32.33 -12.97 -6.76
CA SER A 243 33.66 -13.36 -7.24
C SER A 243 34.75 -12.42 -6.76
N HIS A 244 34.48 -11.10 -6.73
CA HIS A 244 35.46 -10.12 -6.29
C HIS A 244 35.76 -10.23 -4.79
N LEU A 245 34.74 -10.44 -3.95
CA LEU A 245 34.93 -10.71 -2.52
C LEU A 245 35.64 -12.04 -2.28
N LYS A 246 35.30 -13.09 -3.04
CA LYS A 246 36.00 -14.38 -2.97
C LYS A 246 37.49 -14.23 -3.28
N ASP A 247 37.86 -13.44 -4.28
CA ASP A 247 39.26 -13.21 -4.62
C ASP A 247 39.97 -12.32 -3.59
N LEU A 248 39.28 -11.33 -3.01
CA LEU A 248 39.77 -10.59 -1.83
C LEU A 248 40.09 -11.56 -0.68
N HIS A 249 39.16 -12.46 -0.31
CA HIS A 249 39.36 -13.42 0.78
C HIS A 249 40.53 -14.36 0.55
N LYS A 250 40.69 -14.89 -0.68
CA LYS A 250 41.85 -15.71 -1.02
C LYS A 250 43.17 -14.98 -0.79
N VAL A 251 43.21 -13.68 -1.12
CA VAL A 251 44.42 -12.88 -0.97
C VAL A 251 44.67 -12.54 0.50
N ILE A 252 43.63 -12.21 1.27
CA ILE A 252 43.75 -12.07 2.74
C ILE A 252 44.27 -13.38 3.36
N LYS A 253 43.80 -14.55 2.91
CA LYS A 253 44.29 -15.85 3.37
C LYS A 253 45.76 -16.09 3.04
N ARG A 254 46.26 -15.58 1.90
CA ARG A 254 47.70 -15.58 1.61
C ARG A 254 48.50 -14.66 2.53
N CYS A 255 47.90 -13.59 3.04
CA CYS A 255 48.50 -12.67 4.00
C CYS A 255 48.38 -13.16 5.46
N GLU A 256 47.58 -14.20 5.74
CA GLU A 256 47.15 -14.59 7.10
C GLU A 256 48.32 -14.76 8.07
N HIS A 257 49.39 -15.46 7.67
CA HIS A 257 50.54 -15.68 8.53
C HIS A 257 51.21 -14.37 8.97
N ALA A 258 51.36 -13.39 8.08
CA ALA A 258 51.92 -12.07 8.42
C ALA A 258 50.92 -11.23 9.25
N LEU A 259 49.63 -11.31 8.93
CA LEU A 259 48.56 -10.59 9.64
C LEU A 259 48.42 -11.04 11.10
N VAL A 260 48.58 -12.34 11.39
CA VAL A 260 48.43 -12.88 12.76
C VAL A 260 49.71 -12.85 13.59
N SER A 261 50.86 -12.56 12.98
CA SER A 261 52.17 -12.56 13.65
C SER A 261 52.77 -11.16 13.83
N SER A 262 52.14 -10.11 13.30
CA SER A 262 52.65 -8.74 13.39
C SER A 262 51.52 -7.71 13.46
N VAL A 263 51.88 -6.51 13.88
CA VAL A 263 51.02 -5.32 13.81
C VAL A 263 51.44 -4.46 12.59
N PRO A 264 50.51 -3.71 11.96
CA PRO A 264 50.85 -2.93 10.78
C PRO A 264 51.77 -1.77 11.12
N THR A 265 52.85 -1.62 10.36
CA THR A 265 53.65 -0.39 10.31
C THR A 265 53.12 0.49 9.17
N VAL A 266 52.76 1.73 9.49
CA VAL A 266 52.20 2.68 8.50
C VAL A 266 53.33 3.53 7.90
N THR A 267 53.36 3.66 6.58
CA THR A 267 54.30 4.52 5.86
C THR A 267 53.53 5.40 4.88
N SER A 268 53.80 6.71 4.88
CA SER A 268 53.23 7.61 3.87
C SER A 268 53.90 7.38 2.52
N LEU A 269 53.09 7.26 1.46
CA LEU A 269 53.55 7.15 0.07
C LEU A 269 53.22 8.41 -0.75
N GLY A 270 52.52 9.37 -0.15
CA GLY A 270 52.01 10.58 -0.77
C GLY A 270 50.95 11.25 0.10
N THR A 271 50.36 12.34 -0.39
CA THR A 271 49.36 13.13 0.36
C THR A 271 48.13 12.32 0.76
N TYR A 272 47.67 11.42 -0.13
CA TYR A 272 46.48 10.58 0.08
C TYR A 272 46.80 9.08 0.01
N GLN A 273 48.08 8.72 0.00
CA GLN A 273 48.53 7.35 -0.20
C GLN A 273 49.33 6.85 0.99
N GLN A 274 49.04 5.63 1.43
CA GLN A 274 49.68 4.99 2.57
C GLN A 274 49.99 3.52 2.27
N ALA A 275 51.09 3.03 2.81
CA ALA A 275 51.38 1.61 2.95
C ALA A 275 51.11 1.17 4.38
N HIS A 276 50.41 0.05 4.57
CA HIS A 276 50.34 -0.68 5.83
C HIS A 276 51.10 -1.99 5.65
N VAL A 277 52.18 -2.19 6.41
CA VAL A 277 53.10 -3.31 6.23
C VAL A 277 53.10 -4.19 7.47
N PHE A 278 52.79 -5.46 7.28
CA PHE A 278 52.86 -6.53 8.27
C PHE A 278 54.13 -7.32 8.00
N SER A 279 55.10 -7.26 8.92
CA SER A 279 56.39 -7.93 8.79
C SER A 279 56.81 -8.48 10.15
N ALA A 280 56.97 -9.80 10.25
CA ALA A 280 57.46 -10.48 11.44
C ALA A 280 58.69 -11.33 11.11
N GLY A 281 59.82 -10.68 10.82
CA GLY A 281 61.10 -11.37 10.60
C GLY A 281 61.02 -12.46 9.53
N THR A 282 61.24 -13.73 9.90
CA THR A 282 61.16 -14.89 9.00
C THR A 282 59.73 -15.31 8.62
N ALA A 283 58.69 -14.72 9.22
CA ALA A 283 57.27 -15.09 9.08
C ALA A 283 56.59 -14.56 7.79
N GLY A 284 57.35 -13.99 6.86
CA GLY A 284 56.81 -13.39 5.63
C GLY A 284 56.36 -11.93 5.82
N CYS A 285 56.01 -11.29 4.71
CA CYS A 285 55.67 -9.87 4.66
C CYS A 285 54.41 -9.67 3.83
N ALA A 286 53.41 -8.95 4.36
CA ALA A 286 52.24 -8.52 3.60
C ALA A 286 52.10 -7.00 3.63
N ALA A 287 51.77 -6.38 2.50
CA ALA A 287 51.57 -4.94 2.41
C ALA A 287 50.22 -4.59 1.76
N PHE A 288 49.61 -3.52 2.26
CA PHE A 288 48.39 -2.92 1.72
C PHE A 288 48.71 -1.50 1.30
N LEU A 289 48.62 -1.22 0.00
CA LEU A 289 48.91 0.10 -0.57
C LEU A 289 47.57 0.79 -0.88
N ALA A 290 47.22 1.78 -0.08
CA ALA A 290 45.95 2.49 -0.14
C ALA A 290 46.09 3.82 -0.89
N ASN A 291 45.08 4.14 -1.70
CA ASN A 291 44.83 5.48 -2.23
C ASN A 291 43.45 5.94 -1.77
N TYR A 292 43.42 6.92 -0.86
CA TYR A 292 42.19 7.49 -0.30
C TYR A 292 41.61 8.62 -1.14
N HIS A 293 42.29 9.04 -2.22
CA HIS A 293 41.74 10.06 -3.11
C HIS A 293 40.55 9.48 -3.88
N VAL A 294 39.39 10.12 -3.78
CA VAL A 294 38.12 9.61 -4.33
C VAL A 294 38.02 9.72 -5.86
N GLN A 295 38.76 10.64 -6.48
CA GLN A 295 38.62 10.96 -7.92
C GLN A 295 39.87 10.69 -8.76
N SER A 296 41.04 10.48 -8.14
CA SER A 296 42.32 10.54 -8.85
C SER A 296 43.13 9.29 -8.56
N ALA A 297 43.61 8.66 -9.63
CA ALA A 297 44.60 7.60 -9.53
C ALA A 297 45.96 8.19 -9.12
N ALA A 298 46.81 7.36 -8.52
CA ALA A 298 48.16 7.74 -8.15
C ALA A 298 49.13 6.59 -8.45
N THR A 299 50.33 6.92 -8.93
CA THR A 299 51.45 5.99 -9.03
C THR A 299 52.36 6.22 -7.83
N VAL A 300 52.56 5.19 -7.01
CA VAL A 300 53.40 5.24 -5.81
C VAL A 300 54.64 4.36 -5.96
N VAL A 301 55.73 4.72 -5.28
CA VAL A 301 56.92 3.88 -5.18
C VAL A 301 56.94 3.18 -3.83
N PHE A 302 56.96 1.85 -3.83
CA PHE A 302 57.08 1.02 -2.62
C PHE A 302 58.10 -0.09 -2.88
N ASN A 303 59.07 -0.29 -1.98
CA ASN A 303 60.15 -1.26 -2.14
C ASN A 303 60.83 -1.23 -3.53
N ASN A 304 61.15 -0.04 -4.03
CA ASN A 304 61.76 0.21 -5.34
C ASN A 304 60.94 -0.27 -6.55
N LYS A 305 59.62 -0.45 -6.39
CA LYS A 305 58.70 -0.76 -7.49
C LYS A 305 57.58 0.28 -7.57
N HIS A 306 57.13 0.56 -8.79
CA HIS A 306 55.99 1.44 -9.05
C HIS A 306 54.67 0.65 -8.99
N TYR A 307 53.66 1.22 -8.35
CA TYR A 307 52.31 0.67 -8.28
C TYR A 307 51.27 1.72 -8.63
N ASP A 308 50.40 1.39 -9.59
CA ASP A 308 49.26 2.23 -9.95
C ASP A 308 48.06 1.88 -9.09
N LEU A 309 47.66 2.84 -8.27
CA LEU A 309 46.51 2.77 -7.38
C LEU A 309 45.35 3.59 -7.97
N PRO A 310 44.26 2.94 -8.44
CA PRO A 310 43.03 3.63 -8.80
C PRO A 310 42.50 4.52 -7.67
N PRO A 311 41.59 5.47 -7.97
CA PRO A 311 40.86 6.21 -6.95
C PRO A 311 40.16 5.25 -5.98
N TRP A 312 40.11 5.63 -4.69
CA TRP A 312 39.39 4.89 -3.65
C TRP A 312 39.68 3.38 -3.66
N SER A 313 40.96 3.01 -3.62
CA SER A 313 41.37 1.62 -3.79
C SER A 313 42.53 1.20 -2.89
N ILE A 314 42.60 -0.10 -2.60
CA ILE A 314 43.72 -0.73 -1.89
C ILE A 314 44.26 -1.86 -2.75
N SER A 315 45.56 -1.85 -3.02
CA SER A 315 46.29 -2.98 -3.60
C SER A 315 46.89 -3.85 -2.50
N ILE A 316 46.74 -5.17 -2.60
CA ILE A 316 47.23 -6.13 -1.59
C ILE A 316 48.40 -6.94 -2.16
N LEU A 317 49.51 -6.94 -1.42
CA LEU A 317 50.77 -7.59 -1.76
C LEU A 317 51.13 -8.62 -0.66
N PRO A 318 50.77 -9.90 -0.82
CA PRO A 318 51.03 -10.95 0.19
C PRO A 318 52.50 -11.27 0.45
N ASP A 319 53.40 -10.74 -0.37
CA ASP A 319 54.86 -10.90 -0.31
C ASP A 319 55.59 -9.55 -0.21
N CYS A 320 54.86 -8.45 0.00
CA CYS A 320 55.34 -7.06 -0.07
C CYS A 320 56.01 -6.66 -1.40
N LYS A 321 55.81 -7.42 -2.48
CA LYS A 321 56.48 -7.23 -3.78
C LYS A 321 55.52 -7.25 -4.96
N THR A 322 54.49 -8.10 -4.94
CA THR A 322 53.63 -8.36 -6.10
C THR A 322 52.19 -8.04 -5.75
N SER A 323 51.60 -7.04 -6.41
CA SER A 323 50.18 -6.74 -6.25
C SER A 323 49.36 -7.81 -6.95
N VAL A 324 48.60 -8.60 -6.18
CA VAL A 324 47.80 -9.72 -6.71
C VAL A 324 46.30 -9.39 -6.77
N PHE A 325 45.88 -8.35 -6.04
CA PHE A 325 44.51 -7.88 -6.00
C PHE A 325 44.47 -6.38 -5.74
N ASN A 326 43.51 -5.69 -6.35
CA ASN A 326 43.18 -4.31 -6.03
C ASN A 326 41.65 -4.20 -5.92
N THR A 327 41.18 -3.50 -4.89
CA THR A 327 39.75 -3.43 -4.55
C THR A 327 38.91 -2.77 -5.64
N ALA A 328 39.46 -1.90 -6.48
CA ALA A 328 38.75 -1.26 -7.59
C ALA A 328 38.92 -1.99 -8.94
N LYS A 329 39.93 -2.87 -9.09
CA LYS A 329 40.19 -3.63 -10.33
C LYS A 329 39.41 -4.95 -10.35
N VAL A 330 38.11 -4.86 -10.64
CA VAL A 330 37.21 -6.03 -10.69
C VAL A 330 37.57 -6.91 -11.89
N ARG A 331 38.02 -8.13 -11.63
CA ARG A 331 38.25 -9.14 -12.67
C ARG A 331 36.97 -9.90 -12.91
N ILE A 332 36.31 -9.63 -14.03
CA ILE A 332 35.18 -10.45 -14.46
C ILE A 332 35.76 -11.74 -15.03
N SER A 333 35.98 -12.75 -14.18
CA SER A 333 36.08 -14.12 -14.68
C SER A 333 34.67 -14.56 -15.04
N CYS A 334 34.29 -14.33 -16.29
CA CYS A 334 33.25 -15.14 -16.90
C CYS A 334 33.83 -16.56 -16.99
N ARG A 335 33.73 -17.34 -15.90
CA ARG A 335 33.84 -18.79 -15.99
C ARG A 335 32.63 -19.23 -16.80
N THR A 336 32.80 -19.26 -18.11
CA THR A 336 32.10 -20.24 -18.94
C THR A 336 32.33 -21.58 -18.24
N TYR A 337 31.26 -22.20 -17.75
CA TYR A 337 31.30 -23.57 -17.23
C TYR A 337 31.69 -24.49 -18.40
N TYR A 338 32.99 -24.62 -18.68
CA TYR A 338 33.54 -25.69 -19.49
C TYR A 338 33.62 -26.93 -18.59
N GLY A 339 32.66 -27.82 -18.70
CA GLY A 339 32.63 -29.06 -17.91
C GLY A 339 31.36 -29.90 -18.07
N LEU A 340 30.26 -29.29 -18.50
CA LEU A 340 29.22 -29.99 -19.25
C LEU A 340 29.26 -29.39 -20.64
N SER A 341 29.59 -30.19 -21.65
CA SER A 341 29.22 -29.85 -23.02
C SER A 341 27.69 -29.89 -23.08
N PHE A 342 27.04 -28.85 -22.56
CA PHE A 342 25.76 -28.45 -23.12
C PHE A 342 26.13 -27.89 -24.48
N SER A 343 25.95 -28.72 -25.51
CA SER A 343 25.63 -28.24 -26.84
C SER A 343 24.73 -27.02 -26.65
N SER A 344 25.22 -25.85 -27.07
CA SER A 344 24.50 -24.58 -27.04
C SER A 344 23.01 -24.85 -27.31
N ILE A 345 22.10 -24.28 -26.52
CA ILE A 345 20.65 -24.42 -26.76
C ILE A 345 20.28 -24.00 -28.21
N LYS A 346 21.16 -23.25 -28.89
CA LYS A 346 21.09 -22.92 -30.32
C LYS A 346 21.51 -24.04 -31.30
N SER A 347 21.90 -25.22 -30.81
CA SER A 347 22.37 -26.37 -31.61
C SER A 347 21.58 -27.66 -31.38
N LEU A 348 20.48 -27.58 -30.64
CA LEU A 348 19.58 -28.73 -30.46
C LEU A 348 18.83 -28.99 -31.75
N THR A 349 18.90 -30.22 -32.26
CA THR A 349 18.09 -30.61 -33.42
C THR A 349 16.61 -30.65 -33.03
N SER A 350 15.72 -30.53 -34.00
CA SER A 350 14.26 -30.59 -33.77
C SER A 350 13.85 -31.86 -33.02
N GLN A 351 14.53 -32.99 -33.24
CA GLN A 351 14.31 -34.24 -32.51
C GLN A 351 14.73 -34.17 -31.04
N GLN A 352 15.83 -33.51 -30.72
CA GLN A 352 16.27 -33.31 -29.34
C GLN A 352 15.36 -32.34 -28.58
N LEU A 353 14.88 -31.28 -29.25
CA LEU A 353 13.88 -30.36 -28.70
C LEU A 353 12.56 -31.05 -28.40
N VAL A 354 12.06 -31.89 -29.32
CA VAL A 354 10.86 -32.70 -29.10
C VAL A 354 11.06 -33.65 -27.93
N ARG A 355 12.24 -34.27 -27.81
CA ARG A 355 12.54 -35.19 -26.70
C ARG A 355 12.65 -34.49 -25.35
N ILE A 356 13.22 -33.29 -25.30
CA ILE A 356 13.24 -32.44 -24.10
C ILE A 356 11.83 -32.00 -23.72
N HIS A 357 11.00 -31.61 -24.70
CA HIS A 357 9.61 -31.24 -24.46
C HIS A 357 8.77 -32.44 -23.97
N GLN A 358 9.03 -33.63 -24.49
CA GLN A 358 8.44 -34.88 -24.00
C GLN A 358 8.91 -35.21 -22.59
N LEU A 359 10.20 -34.99 -22.26
CA LEU A 359 10.73 -35.16 -20.91
C LEU A 359 10.14 -34.16 -19.92
N PHE A 360 9.94 -32.90 -20.30
CA PHE A 360 9.26 -31.90 -19.46
C PHE A 360 7.76 -32.18 -19.29
N ARG A 361 7.10 -32.77 -20.29
CA ARG A 361 5.72 -33.27 -20.14
C ARG A 361 5.62 -34.53 -19.26
N GLN A 362 6.67 -35.35 -19.23
CA GLN A 362 6.75 -36.54 -18.39
C GLN A 362 7.19 -36.21 -16.97
N ALA A 363 7.99 -35.16 -16.79
CA ALA A 363 8.36 -34.61 -15.50
C ALA A 363 7.16 -33.88 -14.88
N LYS A 364 6.39 -34.59 -14.06
CA LYS A 364 5.51 -33.94 -13.09
C LYS A 364 6.37 -33.35 -11.98
N PHE A 365 6.58 -32.04 -12.03
CA PHE A 365 6.92 -31.29 -10.84
C PHE A 365 5.63 -31.12 -10.05
N ASP A 366 5.66 -31.43 -8.77
CA ASP A 366 4.53 -31.09 -7.91
C ASP A 366 4.36 -29.56 -7.93
N ASP A 367 3.11 -29.12 -8.03
CA ASP A 367 2.82 -27.68 -7.94
C ASP A 367 3.41 -27.13 -6.63
N PRO A 368 4.12 -25.99 -6.67
CA PRO A 368 4.63 -25.39 -5.45
C PRO A 368 3.46 -25.10 -4.52
N SER A 369 3.55 -25.56 -3.28
CA SER A 369 2.47 -25.40 -2.30
C SER A 369 2.13 -23.93 -2.13
N GLY A 370 0.84 -23.57 -2.22
CA GLY A 370 0.37 -22.20 -1.96
C GLY A 370 0.82 -21.62 -0.61
N HIS A 371 1.23 -22.46 0.35
CA HIS A 371 1.84 -22.05 1.62
C HIS A 371 3.14 -21.23 1.49
N CYS A 372 3.77 -21.22 0.32
CA CYS A 372 4.96 -20.40 0.07
C CYS A 372 4.64 -18.92 -0.22
N LEU A 373 3.38 -18.57 -0.49
CA LEU A 373 2.97 -17.17 -0.59
C LEU A 373 2.67 -16.59 0.79
N SER A 374 3.17 -15.38 1.04
CA SER A 374 2.79 -14.62 2.22
C SER A 374 1.70 -13.61 1.85
N PRO A 375 0.46 -13.77 2.35
CA PRO A 375 -0.48 -12.67 2.36
C PRO A 375 0.09 -11.52 3.21
N ALA A 376 -0.34 -10.27 2.99
CA ALA A 376 -0.20 -9.23 4.02
C ALA A 376 -0.78 -9.76 5.34
N GLY A 377 -1.84 -10.56 5.24
CA GLY A 377 -2.53 -11.22 6.32
C GLY A 377 -3.59 -10.28 6.86
N GLU A 378 -4.74 -10.85 7.23
CA GLU A 378 -5.92 -10.11 7.67
C GLU A 378 -5.56 -8.99 8.68
N TYR A 379 -4.69 -9.32 9.64
CA TYR A 379 -4.22 -8.37 10.64
C TYR A 379 -3.35 -7.22 10.10
N ASN A 380 -2.38 -7.47 9.20
CA ASN A 380 -1.53 -6.37 8.70
C ASN A 380 -2.26 -5.56 7.63
N LEU A 381 -3.10 -6.20 6.81
CA LEU A 381 -4.03 -5.51 5.94
C LEU A 381 -4.95 -4.59 6.77
N ARG A 382 -5.49 -5.10 7.89
CA ARG A 382 -6.29 -4.32 8.83
C ARG A 382 -5.51 -3.19 9.47
N LEU A 383 -4.27 -3.41 9.91
CA LEU A 383 -3.41 -2.38 10.47
C LEU A 383 -3.04 -1.31 9.45
N GLY A 384 -2.71 -1.68 8.22
CA GLY A 384 -2.43 -0.76 7.13
C GLY A 384 -3.65 0.10 6.83
N ILE A 385 -4.83 -0.52 6.75
CA ILE A 385 -6.11 0.20 6.60
C ILE A 385 -6.38 1.12 7.79
N ILE A 386 -6.16 0.67 9.04
CA ILE A 386 -6.31 1.51 10.25
C ILE A 386 -5.33 2.68 10.24
N LYS A 387 -4.08 2.44 9.85
CA LYS A 387 -3.01 3.43 9.87
C LYS A 387 -3.15 4.46 8.76
N GLU A 388 -3.48 4.04 7.55
CA GLU A 388 -3.50 4.95 6.39
C GLU A 388 -4.85 5.65 6.24
N LEU A 389 -5.95 4.99 6.60
CA LEU A 389 -7.29 5.56 6.43
C LEU A 389 -7.89 6.06 7.75
N HIS A 390 -7.34 5.72 8.92
CA HIS A 390 -7.94 6.00 10.25
C HIS A 390 -9.46 5.69 10.40
N PRO A 391 -9.96 4.57 9.86
CA PRO A 391 -11.36 4.20 9.85
C PRO A 391 -11.93 3.92 11.23
N ASP A 392 -13.24 4.17 11.36
CA ASP A 392 -14.01 3.85 12.56
C ASP A 392 -14.14 2.32 12.74
N MET A 393 -14.24 1.57 11.64
CA MET A 393 -14.24 0.10 11.63
C MET A 393 -13.49 -0.46 10.43
N VAL A 394 -12.88 -1.64 10.61
CA VAL A 394 -12.23 -2.38 9.52
C VAL A 394 -12.55 -3.86 9.66
N ALA A 395 -13.07 -4.42 8.57
CA ALA A 395 -13.18 -5.84 8.33
C ALA A 395 -12.19 -6.22 7.23
N THR A 396 -11.57 -7.38 7.35
CA THR A 396 -10.59 -7.87 6.38
C THR A 396 -10.83 -9.35 6.20
N TYR A 397 -10.49 -9.88 5.04
CA TYR A 397 -10.62 -11.29 4.71
C TYR A 397 -9.41 -11.69 3.88
N SER A 398 -8.80 -12.80 4.25
CA SER A 398 -7.73 -13.42 3.48
C SER A 398 -8.15 -14.85 3.15
N GLY A 399 -8.30 -15.14 1.85
CA GLY A 399 -8.55 -16.48 1.37
C GLY A 399 -7.33 -17.37 1.60
N SER A 400 -7.55 -18.69 1.64
CA SER A 400 -6.44 -19.64 1.61
C SER A 400 -5.63 -19.45 0.33
N ALA A 401 -4.31 -19.57 0.41
CA ALA A 401 -3.46 -19.53 -0.77
C ALA A 401 -3.83 -20.68 -1.72
N GLN A 402 -4.08 -20.34 -2.98
CA GLN A 402 -4.45 -21.29 -4.02
C GLN A 402 -3.41 -21.29 -5.13
N VAL A 403 -3.44 -22.34 -5.95
CA VAL A 403 -2.59 -22.47 -7.13
C VAL A 403 -3.52 -22.61 -8.33
N PHE A 404 -3.34 -21.76 -9.33
CA PHE A 404 -4.04 -21.86 -10.61
C PHE A 404 -2.99 -21.91 -11.73
N GLU A 405 -3.01 -23.00 -12.49
CA GLU A 405 -2.06 -23.25 -13.58
C GLU A 405 -0.57 -23.08 -13.20
N GLY A 406 -0.18 -23.57 -12.02
CA GLY A 406 1.20 -23.49 -11.53
C GLY A 406 1.61 -22.10 -10.99
N HIS A 407 0.70 -21.13 -11.01
CA HIS A 407 0.89 -19.82 -10.39
C HIS A 407 0.17 -19.77 -9.04
N PRO A 408 0.88 -19.55 -7.94
CA PRO A 408 0.24 -19.38 -6.66
C PRO A 408 -0.41 -17.98 -6.61
N PHE A 409 -1.60 -17.87 -6.02
CA PHE A 409 -2.29 -16.60 -5.79
C PHE A 409 -3.03 -16.62 -4.45
N ILE A 410 -3.15 -15.45 -3.83
CA ILE A 410 -3.95 -15.25 -2.61
C ILE A 410 -4.94 -14.12 -2.88
N VAL A 411 -6.19 -14.32 -2.46
CA VAL A 411 -7.21 -13.27 -2.48
C VAL A 411 -7.26 -12.61 -1.11
N GLU A 412 -6.85 -11.35 -1.02
CA GLU A 412 -6.99 -10.52 0.18
C GLU A 412 -7.97 -9.38 -0.09
N ALA A 413 -8.91 -9.17 0.81
CA ALA A 413 -9.91 -8.13 0.74
C ALA A 413 -9.97 -7.38 2.07
N GLY A 414 -10.06 -6.06 2.02
CA GLY A 414 -10.21 -5.20 3.20
C GLY A 414 -11.33 -4.21 2.97
N ILE A 415 -12.24 -4.13 3.92
CA ILE A 415 -13.39 -3.22 3.93
C ILE A 415 -13.22 -2.33 5.17
N SER A 416 -12.86 -1.06 4.96
CA SER A 416 -12.91 -0.02 5.98
C SER A 416 -14.24 0.72 5.94
N ILE A 417 -14.70 1.16 7.10
CA ILE A 417 -15.85 2.02 7.31
C ILE A 417 -15.35 3.22 8.14
N GLY A 418 -15.50 4.42 7.60
CA GLY A 418 -14.94 5.65 8.18
C GLY A 418 -13.50 5.93 7.76
N GLY A 419 -12.94 7.04 8.24
CA GLY A 419 -11.54 7.40 8.04
C GLY A 419 -11.20 8.88 8.14
N LYS A 420 -10.03 9.25 8.69
CA LYS A 420 -9.45 10.60 8.51
C LYS A 420 -8.59 10.58 7.26
N ASP A 421 -8.90 11.48 6.34
CA ASP A 421 -8.23 11.60 5.04
C ASP A 421 -8.28 10.32 4.20
N VAL A 422 -9.49 9.74 4.07
CA VAL A 422 -9.78 8.98 2.84
C VAL A 422 -9.64 9.99 1.72
N LYS A 423 -8.45 10.08 1.12
CA LYS A 423 -8.31 10.63 -0.23
C LYS A 423 -9.17 9.71 -1.09
N GLN A 424 -10.44 10.09 -1.24
CA GLN A 424 -11.24 9.72 -2.38
C GLN A 424 -10.30 9.87 -3.58
N ILE A 425 -10.14 8.82 -4.39
CA ILE A 425 -9.57 8.99 -5.73
C ILE A 425 -10.35 10.18 -6.31
N SER A 426 -9.66 11.31 -6.50
CA SER A 426 -10.32 12.58 -6.71
C SER A 426 -11.30 12.44 -7.87
N PRO A 427 -12.60 12.71 -7.69
CA PRO A 427 -13.50 12.90 -8.81
C PRO A 427 -12.92 14.03 -9.67
N GLY A 428 -12.63 13.76 -10.96
CA GLY A 428 -12.11 14.77 -11.90
C GLY A 428 -10.80 14.44 -12.62
N VAL A 429 -10.18 13.27 -12.38
CA VAL A 429 -8.91 12.90 -13.05
C VAL A 429 -9.17 12.09 -14.32
N TRP A 430 -8.57 12.53 -15.44
CA TRP A 430 -8.56 11.80 -16.70
C TRP A 430 -7.24 11.06 -16.90
N PHE A 431 -7.35 9.78 -17.25
CA PHE A 431 -6.23 8.92 -17.57
C PHE A 431 -6.11 8.74 -19.09
N ILE A 432 -4.90 8.88 -19.63
CA ILE A 432 -4.57 8.71 -21.05
C ILE A 432 -3.55 7.58 -21.19
N GLY A 433 -3.80 6.66 -22.13
CA GLY A 433 -2.82 5.66 -22.57
C GLY A 433 -2.56 5.76 -24.07
N LEU A 434 -1.28 5.70 -24.46
CA LEU A 434 -0.83 5.70 -25.85
C LEU A 434 -0.37 4.30 -26.26
N PHE A 435 -0.84 3.82 -27.41
CA PHE A 435 -0.60 2.48 -27.91
C PHE A 435 -0.29 2.53 -29.40
N ASN A 436 0.67 1.75 -29.87
CA ASN A 436 0.79 1.50 -31.30
C ASN A 436 -0.39 0.61 -31.73
N GLY A 437 -1.07 0.96 -32.82
CA GLY A 437 -2.31 0.31 -33.28
C GLY A 437 -2.15 -1.13 -33.79
N ILE A 438 -1.03 -1.79 -33.49
CA ILE A 438 -0.85 -3.20 -33.74
C ILE A 438 -1.59 -3.95 -32.62
N GLY A 439 -2.90 -4.10 -32.78
CA GLY A 439 -3.74 -4.86 -31.85
C GLY A 439 -3.27 -6.33 -31.74
N PRO A 440 -3.74 -7.07 -30.73
CA PRO A 440 -3.45 -8.49 -30.59
C PRO A 440 -4.14 -9.28 -31.70
N THR A 441 -3.55 -9.31 -32.90
CA THR A 441 -4.01 -10.15 -33.99
C THR A 441 -3.63 -11.58 -33.65
N ARG A 442 -4.62 -12.30 -33.11
CA ARG A 442 -4.73 -13.74 -32.93
C ARG A 442 -3.77 -14.54 -33.83
N THR A 443 -2.59 -14.88 -33.32
CA THR A 443 -1.68 -15.83 -33.98
C THR A 443 -1.79 -17.17 -33.27
N GLN A 444 -2.69 -17.99 -33.79
CA GLN A 444 -2.64 -19.43 -33.56
C GLN A 444 -1.30 -19.96 -34.06
N SER A 445 -0.55 -20.58 -33.16
CA SER A 445 0.39 -21.69 -33.44
C SER A 445 1.13 -21.62 -34.78
N LYS A 446 2.29 -20.95 -34.81
CA LYS A 446 3.46 -21.32 -35.63
C LYS A 446 4.68 -20.49 -35.23
N MET A 447 5.85 -21.14 -35.37
CA MET A 447 7.22 -20.65 -35.24
C MET A 447 7.41 -19.13 -35.35
N ILE A 448 8.17 -18.55 -34.41
CA ILE A 448 8.63 -17.15 -34.46
C ILE A 448 9.45 -16.93 -35.75
N ILE A 449 8.79 -16.34 -36.74
CA ILE A 449 9.42 -15.52 -37.77
C ILE A 449 9.67 -14.17 -37.10
N ARG A 450 10.91 -13.67 -37.16
CA ARG A 450 11.25 -12.31 -36.71
C ARG A 450 10.46 -11.31 -37.57
N GLY A 451 9.44 -10.70 -36.99
CA GLY A 451 8.74 -9.57 -37.60
C GLY A 451 9.59 -8.29 -37.56
N PRO A 452 9.20 -7.24 -38.30
CA PRO A 452 9.88 -5.95 -38.25
C PRO A 452 9.82 -5.35 -36.83
N ALA A 453 10.92 -4.74 -36.37
CA ALA A 453 10.87 -3.87 -35.19
C ALA A 453 10.41 -2.47 -35.63
N TYR A 454 9.52 -1.88 -34.84
CA TYR A 454 8.90 -0.58 -35.11
C TYR A 454 9.27 0.42 -34.02
N SER A 455 9.65 1.63 -34.39
CA SER A 455 9.82 2.75 -33.45
C SER A 455 8.98 3.93 -33.91
N PHE A 456 8.38 4.69 -32.99
CA PHE A 456 7.67 5.92 -33.35
C PHE A 456 8.17 7.14 -32.56
N ALA A 457 8.10 8.31 -33.17
CA ALA A 457 8.33 9.60 -32.51
C ALA A 457 7.14 10.50 -32.80
N ALA A 458 6.60 11.19 -31.80
CA ALA A 458 5.47 12.10 -31.94
C ALA A 458 5.49 13.16 -30.82
N ASN A 459 5.14 14.39 -31.15
CA ASN A 459 4.89 15.47 -30.20
C ASN A 459 3.41 15.48 -29.82
N ILE A 460 3.10 15.11 -28.57
CA ILE A 460 1.72 15.08 -28.08
C ILE A 460 1.41 16.37 -27.34
N THR A 461 0.38 17.09 -27.76
CA THR A 461 -0.12 18.28 -27.07
C THR A 461 -1.54 18.06 -26.60
N VAL A 462 -1.86 18.67 -25.47
CA VAL A 462 -3.18 18.62 -24.84
C VAL A 462 -3.64 20.07 -24.66
N GLU A 463 -4.73 20.44 -25.33
CA GLU A 463 -5.30 21.78 -25.31
C GLU A 463 -6.68 21.75 -24.67
N ALA A 464 -6.95 22.68 -23.76
CA ALA A 464 -8.20 22.74 -23.01
C ALA A 464 -8.67 24.19 -22.85
N CYS A 465 -8.93 24.90 -23.94
CA CYS A 465 -9.51 26.25 -23.96
C CYS A 465 -9.73 26.72 -25.42
N THR A 466 -10.94 27.01 -25.88
CA THR A 466 -11.17 27.70 -27.17
C THR A 466 -11.76 29.10 -27.04
N ASN A 467 -12.12 29.55 -25.83
CA ASN A 467 -12.78 30.84 -25.63
C ASN A 467 -11.91 31.83 -24.84
N SER A 468 -11.64 32.99 -25.42
CA SER A 468 -10.69 34.01 -24.92
C SER A 468 -11.12 34.71 -23.63
N MET A 469 -12.33 34.44 -23.12
CA MET A 469 -12.84 35.03 -21.87
C MET A 469 -12.58 34.21 -20.60
N MET A 470 -11.97 33.02 -20.71
CA MET A 470 -11.58 32.20 -19.55
C MET A 470 -10.06 31.97 -19.50
N MET A 471 -9.30 33.00 -19.15
CA MET A 471 -7.87 32.87 -18.84
C MET A 471 -7.68 32.55 -17.34
N GLY A 472 -7.42 31.29 -17.04
CA GLY A 472 -6.75 30.85 -15.80
C GLY A 472 -5.32 30.37 -16.11
N ASP A 473 -4.46 30.29 -15.09
CA ASP A 473 -3.00 30.13 -15.15
C ASP A 473 -2.42 28.94 -15.96
N PHE A 474 -3.25 28.09 -16.57
CA PHE A 474 -2.81 26.91 -17.33
C PHE A 474 -3.40 26.81 -18.75
N CYS A 475 -3.98 27.88 -19.27
CA CYS A 475 -4.46 27.96 -20.65
C CYS A 475 -3.23 28.19 -21.58
N ASN A 476 -2.98 27.29 -22.55
CA ASN A 476 -1.86 27.29 -23.54
C ASN A 476 -0.43 26.89 -23.07
N SER A 477 -0.26 26.03 -22.07
CA SER A 477 1.08 25.46 -21.79
C SER A 477 1.30 24.11 -22.51
N PRO A 478 2.32 23.98 -23.40
CA PRO A 478 2.64 22.71 -24.02
C PRO A 478 3.14 21.72 -22.98
N VAL A 479 2.55 20.52 -22.94
CA VAL A 479 3.22 19.37 -22.32
C VAL A 479 4.36 18.97 -23.26
N TYR A 480 5.56 18.90 -22.70
CA TYR A 480 6.88 18.89 -23.35
C TYR A 480 7.04 18.01 -24.61
N PRO A 481 7.89 18.41 -25.59
CA PRO A 481 8.14 17.63 -26.80
C PRO A 481 8.87 16.32 -26.51
N PHE A 482 8.44 15.23 -27.15
CA PHE A 482 9.07 13.90 -27.08
C PHE A 482 9.80 13.61 -28.40
N SER A 483 11.12 13.38 -28.32
CA SER A 483 11.94 12.99 -29.49
C SER A 483 12.83 11.80 -29.14
N CYS A 484 12.75 10.74 -29.94
CA CYS A 484 13.59 9.56 -29.87
C CYS A 484 14.39 9.42 -31.17
N THR A 485 15.72 9.42 -31.09
CA THR A 485 16.62 9.28 -32.25
C THR A 485 17.66 8.19 -32.02
N THR A 486 18.13 7.58 -33.11
CA THR A 486 19.30 6.69 -33.12
C THR A 486 20.57 7.54 -33.13
N SER A 487 21.48 7.37 -32.15
CA SER A 487 22.70 8.16 -32.09
C SER A 487 23.73 7.70 -33.16
N ASN A 488 23.97 8.52 -34.18
CA ASN A 488 25.16 8.41 -35.04
C ASN A 488 26.32 9.19 -34.39
N VAL A 489 27.34 8.49 -33.90
CA VAL A 489 28.56 9.12 -33.37
C VAL A 489 29.48 9.45 -34.55
N ASN A 490 29.49 10.71 -35.02
CA ASN A 490 30.48 11.20 -35.98
C ASN A 490 31.67 11.86 -35.25
N SER A 491 32.78 11.13 -35.23
CA SER A 491 34.20 11.54 -35.32
C SER A 491 34.64 12.94 -34.85
N THR A 492 35.53 12.99 -33.85
CA THR A 492 36.80 13.75 -33.88
C THR A 492 37.63 13.49 -32.62
N LEU A 493 38.41 12.40 -32.57
CA LEU A 493 39.68 12.31 -31.85
C LEU A 493 40.44 11.06 -32.35
N LYS A 494 41.72 11.26 -32.66
CA LYS A 494 42.56 10.45 -33.55
C LYS A 494 42.85 9.04 -33.02
N ALA A 495 42.91 8.11 -33.96
CA ALA A 495 43.01 6.66 -33.80
C ALA A 495 44.34 6.17 -33.20
N THR A 496 44.25 5.09 -32.41
CA THR A 496 45.15 3.93 -32.58
C THR A 496 44.46 2.63 -32.10
N THR A 497 43.95 1.88 -33.09
CA THR A 497 43.71 0.42 -33.17
C THR A 497 42.98 -0.31 -32.04
N VAL A 498 41.64 -0.47 -32.18
CA VAL A 498 40.88 -1.67 -31.77
C VAL A 498 39.74 -1.92 -32.78
N ASN A 499 39.54 -3.19 -33.17
CA ASN A 499 38.60 -3.68 -34.18
C ASN A 499 37.14 -3.23 -33.98
N GLU A 500 36.54 -2.70 -35.04
CA GLU A 500 35.11 -2.44 -35.17
C GLU A 500 34.32 -3.74 -35.33
N THR A 501 33.64 -4.18 -34.27
CA THR A 501 32.39 -4.96 -34.31
C THR A 501 31.78 -4.90 -32.91
N MET A 502 30.50 -4.52 -32.81
CA MET A 502 29.72 -4.19 -31.59
C MET A 502 29.67 -2.69 -31.25
N LEU A 503 29.07 -1.91 -32.15
CA LEU A 503 28.31 -0.73 -31.76
C LEU A 503 26.86 -0.98 -32.20
N GLU A 504 26.08 -1.68 -31.36
CA GLU A 504 24.65 -1.82 -31.55
C GLU A 504 23.96 -0.50 -31.21
N ASN A 505 23.07 -0.07 -32.11
CA ASN A 505 22.38 1.22 -32.11
C ASN A 505 21.60 1.48 -30.81
N LEU A 506 22.15 2.33 -29.94
CA LEU A 506 21.45 2.84 -28.77
C LEU A 506 20.39 3.87 -29.24
N MET A 507 19.12 3.63 -28.92
CA MET A 507 18.06 4.65 -29.08
C MET A 507 18.06 5.57 -27.87
N THR A 508 18.18 6.87 -28.10
CA THR A 508 18.11 7.90 -27.06
C THR A 508 16.85 8.72 -27.22
N CYS A 509 15.97 8.67 -26.22
CA CYS A 509 14.85 9.58 -26.09
C CYS A 509 15.23 10.72 -25.13
N LYS A 510 15.01 11.97 -25.54
CA LYS A 510 15.25 13.14 -24.68
C LYS A 510 13.92 13.66 -24.13
N SER A 511 13.83 13.69 -22.81
CA SER A 511 12.96 14.58 -22.02
C SER A 511 13.86 15.44 -21.12
N SER A 512 13.45 16.65 -20.77
CA SER A 512 14.24 17.58 -19.93
C SER A 512 14.43 17.09 -18.49
N LEU A 513 13.80 15.98 -18.08
CA LEU A 513 14.10 15.24 -16.86
C LEU A 513 14.71 13.88 -17.20
N LYS A 514 15.82 13.58 -16.51
CA LYS A 514 16.79 12.52 -16.79
C LYS A 514 16.18 11.11 -17.00
N THR A 515 16.41 10.61 -18.23
CA THR A 515 16.81 9.23 -18.62
C THR A 515 16.08 8.04 -18.00
N PHE A 516 15.26 7.33 -18.80
CA PHE A 516 15.16 5.86 -18.79
C PHE A 516 14.76 5.33 -20.18
N CYS A 517 15.37 4.22 -20.60
CA CYS A 517 15.02 3.42 -21.78
C CYS A 517 14.50 2.07 -21.29
N ALA A 518 13.41 1.52 -21.86
CA ALA A 518 12.99 0.13 -21.61
C ALA A 518 11.98 -0.44 -22.64
N ASP A 519 11.94 -1.77 -22.65
CA ASP A 519 11.36 -2.84 -23.50
C ASP A 519 9.95 -2.71 -24.15
N GLU A 520 9.74 -3.54 -25.18
CA GLU A 520 8.55 -3.73 -26.07
C GLU A 520 7.20 -4.05 -25.39
N SER A 521 7.05 -3.88 -24.08
CA SER A 521 5.80 -4.25 -23.35
C SER A 521 5.32 -3.24 -22.31
N VAL A 522 5.94 -2.05 -22.25
CA VAL A 522 5.59 -1.04 -21.24
C VAL A 522 4.60 -0.01 -21.81
N SER A 523 3.37 -0.03 -21.31
CA SER A 523 2.37 1.03 -21.57
C SER A 523 2.72 2.28 -20.76
N TYR A 524 2.75 3.44 -21.41
CA TYR A 524 2.93 4.73 -20.73
C TYR A 524 1.57 5.34 -20.43
N ILE A 525 1.34 5.64 -19.15
CA ILE A 525 0.09 6.20 -18.63
C ILE A 525 0.37 7.62 -18.17
N PHE A 526 -0.47 8.56 -18.62
CA PHE A 526 -0.44 9.95 -18.20
C PHE A 526 -1.76 10.30 -17.52
N SER A 527 -1.68 11.08 -16.44
CA SER A 527 -2.85 11.60 -15.73
C SER A 527 -2.75 13.12 -15.63
N PHE A 528 -3.88 13.79 -15.80
CA PHE A 528 -3.98 15.24 -15.62
C PHE A 528 -5.32 15.61 -14.99
N ASP A 529 -5.32 16.71 -14.25
CA ASP A 529 -6.50 17.21 -13.53
C ASP A 529 -7.14 18.34 -14.35
N ILE A 530 -8.43 18.22 -14.63
CA ILE A 530 -9.21 19.30 -15.26
C ILE A 530 -9.84 20.13 -14.14
N ILE A 531 -9.19 21.23 -13.78
CA ILE A 531 -9.53 22.03 -12.59
C ILE A 531 -10.76 22.94 -12.83
N ASN A 532 -11.12 23.25 -14.08
CA ASN A 532 -12.24 24.11 -14.46
C ASN A 532 -13.10 23.50 -15.58
N VAL A 533 -14.36 23.97 -15.75
CA VAL A 533 -15.25 23.54 -16.85
C VAL A 533 -14.64 23.92 -18.21
N ALA A 534 -14.08 22.94 -18.92
CA ALA A 534 -13.64 23.09 -20.30
C ALA A 534 -14.81 22.76 -21.24
N ASP A 535 -15.14 23.67 -22.17
CA ASP A 535 -16.15 23.42 -23.21
C ASP A 535 -15.70 22.31 -24.16
N GLU A 536 -14.39 22.25 -24.41
CA GLU A 536 -13.74 21.29 -25.29
C GLU A 536 -12.32 21.00 -24.78
N PHE A 537 -11.96 19.71 -24.84
CA PHE A 537 -10.66 19.18 -24.48
C PHE A 537 -10.10 18.40 -25.67
N THR A 538 -8.93 18.77 -26.18
CA THR A 538 -8.37 18.22 -27.41
C THR A 538 -6.97 17.66 -27.18
N ILE A 539 -6.78 16.39 -27.51
CA ILE A 539 -5.46 15.74 -27.55
C ILE A 539 -5.05 15.60 -29.00
N MET A 540 -3.87 16.07 -29.35
CA MET A 540 -3.36 15.96 -30.71
C MET A 540 -1.90 15.50 -30.73
N ALA A 541 -1.52 14.81 -31.80
CA ALA A 541 -0.14 14.45 -32.08
C ALA A 541 0.34 15.18 -33.32
N SER A 542 1.54 15.74 -33.25
CA SER A 542 2.26 16.36 -34.37
C SER A 542 3.59 15.64 -34.59
N ASP A 543 4.16 15.75 -35.78
CA ASP A 543 5.44 15.13 -36.16
C ASP A 543 5.52 13.60 -35.95
N VAL A 544 4.39 12.89 -36.12
CA VAL A 544 4.33 11.43 -35.97
C VAL A 544 5.16 10.74 -37.06
N LYS A 545 6.26 10.09 -36.68
CA LYS A 545 7.14 9.34 -37.57
C LYS A 545 7.25 7.90 -37.10
N PHE A 546 6.95 6.95 -37.96
CA PHE A 546 7.18 5.52 -37.72
C PHE A 546 8.41 5.07 -38.50
N ASN A 547 9.37 4.46 -37.84
CA ASN A 547 10.54 3.85 -38.47
C ASN A 547 10.40 2.34 -38.39
N VAL A 548 10.39 1.69 -39.55
CA VAL A 548 10.25 0.23 -39.69
C VAL A 548 11.57 -0.32 -40.21
N THR A 549 12.15 -1.29 -39.52
CA THR A 549 13.31 -2.01 -40.07
C THR A 549 12.82 -2.93 -41.21
N PRO A 550 13.31 -2.77 -42.46
CA PRO A 550 12.75 -3.51 -43.58
C PRO A 550 13.15 -4.99 -43.52
N SER A 551 12.21 -5.87 -43.13
CA SER A 551 12.28 -7.28 -43.51
C SER A 551 11.56 -7.46 -44.86
N ASN A 552 12.25 -8.06 -45.81
CA ASN A 552 11.78 -8.33 -47.17
C ASN A 552 10.29 -8.70 -47.27
N LYS A 553 9.57 -7.93 -48.10
CA LYS A 553 8.27 -8.25 -48.70
C LYS A 553 7.14 -8.62 -47.72
N THR A 554 6.58 -7.59 -47.08
CA THR A 554 5.12 -7.51 -46.89
C THR A 554 4.68 -6.07 -47.13
N SER A 555 3.93 -5.89 -48.22
CA SER A 555 3.13 -4.70 -48.51
C SER A 555 2.12 -4.50 -47.37
N GLY A 556 2.41 -3.56 -46.47
CA GLY A 556 1.53 -3.24 -45.35
C GLY A 556 2.08 -2.21 -44.36
N ALA A 557 3.09 -1.41 -44.74
CA ALA A 557 3.66 -0.37 -43.87
C ALA A 557 2.72 0.83 -43.63
N ASN A 558 1.52 0.82 -44.21
CA ASN A 558 0.54 1.90 -44.10
C ASN A 558 -0.49 1.73 -42.94
N ASP A 559 -0.45 0.63 -42.20
CA ASP A 559 -1.46 0.32 -41.16
C ASP A 559 -1.00 0.60 -39.72
N ILE A 560 0.15 1.24 -39.52
CA ILE A 560 0.64 1.55 -38.17
C ILE A 560 0.04 2.89 -37.72
N SER A 561 -0.91 2.82 -36.80
CA SER A 561 -1.54 3.98 -36.16
C SER A 561 -1.00 4.25 -34.76
N LEU A 562 -1.14 5.48 -34.28
CA LEU A 562 -0.89 5.83 -32.88
C LEU A 562 -2.25 6.00 -32.18
N MET A 563 -2.68 4.97 -31.47
CA MET A 563 -3.96 4.95 -30.77
C MET A 563 -3.83 5.62 -29.40
N CYS A 564 -4.74 6.54 -29.10
CA CYS A 564 -4.92 7.15 -27.80
C CYS A 564 -6.22 6.63 -27.20
N PHE A 565 -6.19 6.15 -25.96
CA PHE A 565 -7.37 5.77 -25.19
C PHE A 565 -7.44 6.64 -23.94
N VAL A 566 -8.63 7.16 -23.65
CA VAL A 566 -8.88 8.10 -22.56
C VAL A 566 -10.03 7.61 -21.71
N ARG A 567 -9.89 7.69 -20.38
CA ARG A 567 -10.90 7.24 -19.43
C ARG A 567 -10.94 8.09 -18.17
N HIS A 568 -12.13 8.38 -17.66
CA HIS A 568 -12.37 9.18 -16.47
C HIS A 568 -12.39 8.31 -15.21
N GLY A 569 -11.61 8.66 -14.19
CA GLY A 569 -11.62 8.02 -12.87
C GLY A 569 -11.09 6.57 -12.82
N SER A 570 -10.60 6.02 -13.94
CA SER A 570 -9.98 4.69 -14.00
C SER A 570 -9.04 4.54 -15.21
N MET A 571 -8.15 3.55 -15.16
CA MET A 571 -7.12 3.36 -16.21
C MET A 571 -7.74 2.93 -17.56
N PRO A 572 -7.34 3.57 -18.67
CA PRO A 572 -7.74 3.17 -20.01
C PRO A 572 -6.93 1.94 -20.46
N SER A 573 -7.59 1.06 -21.23
CA SER A 573 -6.96 -0.05 -21.93
C SER A 573 -7.64 -0.24 -23.28
N VAL A 574 -7.04 -1.06 -24.17
CA VAL A 574 -7.67 -1.41 -25.45
C VAL A 574 -9.06 -2.03 -25.28
N ALA A 575 -9.32 -2.69 -24.14
CA ALA A 575 -10.60 -3.33 -23.83
C ALA A 575 -11.57 -2.43 -23.03
N SER A 576 -11.11 -1.30 -22.48
CA SER A 576 -11.89 -0.49 -21.56
C SER A 576 -11.43 0.97 -21.56
N PHE A 577 -12.19 1.83 -22.24
CA PHE A 577 -11.91 3.25 -22.45
C PHE A 577 -13.22 4.02 -22.65
N ASP A 578 -13.22 5.34 -22.39
CA ASP A 578 -14.38 6.20 -22.62
C ASP A 578 -14.29 6.87 -24.00
N TYR A 579 -13.08 7.28 -24.40
CA TYR A 579 -12.81 7.87 -25.70
C TYR A 579 -11.55 7.27 -26.32
N SER A 580 -11.50 7.20 -27.65
CA SER A 580 -10.31 6.76 -28.36
C SER A 580 -10.16 7.47 -29.69
N SER A 581 -8.92 7.76 -30.09
CA SER A 581 -8.63 8.25 -31.44
C SER A 581 -7.30 7.72 -31.97
N ASP A 582 -7.20 7.61 -33.28
CA ASP A 582 -5.93 7.47 -33.99
C ASP A 582 -5.30 8.86 -34.14
N LEU A 583 -4.42 9.23 -33.21
CA LEU A 583 -3.75 10.52 -33.19
C LEU A 583 -2.82 10.73 -34.39
N SER A 584 -2.48 9.68 -35.15
CA SER A 584 -1.72 9.83 -36.39
C SER A 584 -2.56 10.44 -37.53
N LYS A 585 -3.89 10.45 -37.39
CA LYS A 585 -4.83 10.92 -38.42
C LYS A 585 -5.66 12.10 -37.95
N VAL A 586 -6.26 12.01 -36.75
CA VAL A 586 -7.19 13.02 -36.25
C VAL A 586 -6.99 13.25 -34.74
N PRO A 587 -7.07 14.52 -34.29
CA PRO A 587 -7.01 14.82 -32.87
C PRO A 587 -8.22 14.22 -32.15
N LEU A 588 -8.01 13.77 -30.91
CA LEU A 588 -9.09 13.34 -30.03
C LEU A 588 -9.72 14.55 -29.36
N VAL A 589 -10.94 14.90 -29.76
CA VAL A 589 -11.71 15.99 -29.18
C VAL A 589 -12.79 15.41 -28.25
N ILE A 590 -12.76 15.82 -26.98
CA ILE A 590 -13.77 15.49 -25.97
C ILE A 590 -14.50 16.78 -25.63
N HIS A 591 -15.75 16.87 -26.06
CA HIS A 591 -16.60 18.01 -25.71
C HIS A 591 -17.10 17.88 -24.28
N SER A 592 -16.93 18.96 -23.52
CA SER A 592 -17.51 19.14 -22.19
C SER A 592 -17.22 17.97 -21.22
N PRO A 593 -15.93 17.62 -20.98
CA PRO A 593 -15.53 16.44 -20.21
C PRO A 593 -16.07 16.39 -18.77
N LEU A 594 -16.49 17.52 -18.20
CA LEU A 594 -17.08 17.61 -16.86
C LEU A 594 -18.62 17.55 -16.82
N ILE A 595 -19.31 17.59 -17.96
CA ILE A 595 -20.73 18.01 -18.03
C ILE A 595 -21.74 16.85 -18.13
N GLY A 596 -21.33 15.62 -18.46
CA GLY A 596 -22.26 14.52 -18.67
C GLY A 596 -22.97 13.98 -17.40
N ARG A 597 -22.30 14.00 -16.23
CA ARG A 597 -22.82 13.43 -14.97
C ARG A 597 -23.30 14.52 -14.00
N HIS A 598 -22.54 15.61 -13.87
CA HIS A 598 -22.86 16.71 -12.95
C HIS A 598 -24.16 17.45 -13.33
N ILE A 599 -24.49 17.65 -14.61
CA ILE A 599 -25.75 18.33 -14.98
C ILE A 599 -26.97 17.48 -14.63
N ARG A 600 -26.95 16.16 -14.92
CA ARG A 600 -28.05 15.27 -14.55
C ARG A 600 -28.19 15.18 -13.03
N GLN A 601 -27.08 15.00 -12.32
CA GLN A 601 -27.06 14.99 -10.86
C GLN A 601 -27.63 16.29 -10.28
N SER A 602 -27.09 17.44 -10.66
CA SER A 602 -27.57 18.74 -10.21
C SER A 602 -29.03 18.99 -10.58
N PHE A 603 -29.49 18.58 -11.76
CA PHE A 603 -30.89 18.72 -12.15
C PHE A 603 -31.83 17.92 -11.23
N PHE A 604 -31.56 16.62 -11.01
CA PHE A 604 -32.38 15.79 -10.13
C PHE A 604 -32.35 16.28 -8.67
N LEU A 605 -31.21 16.80 -8.23
CA LEU A 605 -31.02 17.37 -6.90
C LEU A 605 -31.71 18.73 -6.72
N VAL A 606 -31.77 19.56 -7.76
CA VAL A 606 -32.54 20.82 -7.74
C VAL A 606 -34.03 20.52 -7.71
N VAL A 607 -34.49 19.55 -8.51
CA VAL A 607 -35.90 19.14 -8.56
C VAL A 607 -36.36 18.53 -7.23
N SER A 608 -35.53 17.71 -6.58
CA SER A 608 -35.88 17.13 -5.27
C SER A 608 -36.01 18.18 -4.16
N ASN A 609 -35.11 19.17 -4.14
CA ASN A 609 -35.18 20.28 -3.20
C ASN A 609 -36.37 21.20 -3.46
N ALA A 610 -36.70 21.46 -4.74
CA ALA A 610 -37.88 22.23 -5.11
C ALA A 610 -39.19 21.57 -4.65
N ALA A 611 -39.23 20.23 -4.56
CA ALA A 611 -40.42 19.50 -4.09
C ALA A 611 -40.81 19.86 -2.64
N ALA A 612 -39.86 20.27 -1.79
CA ALA A 612 -40.13 20.69 -0.41
C ALA A 612 -40.94 21.99 -0.31
N ILE A 613 -40.94 22.82 -1.36
CA ILE A 613 -41.64 24.12 -1.40
C ILE A 613 -43.16 23.92 -1.33
N LEU A 614 -43.69 22.89 -2.01
CA LEU A 614 -45.13 22.63 -2.09
C LEU A 614 -45.77 22.34 -0.72
N PRO A 615 -45.30 21.35 0.08
CA PRO A 615 -45.85 21.09 1.40
C PRO A 615 -45.57 22.25 2.37
N ALA A 616 -44.41 22.93 2.29
CA ALA A 616 -44.12 24.09 3.13
C ALA A 616 -45.10 25.25 2.87
N TYR A 617 -45.31 25.62 1.60
CA TYR A 617 -46.25 26.66 1.20
C TYR A 617 -47.68 26.33 1.65
N TRP A 618 -48.12 25.09 1.44
CA TRP A 618 -49.47 24.67 1.82
C TRP A 618 -49.66 24.60 3.34
N ALA A 619 -48.66 24.13 4.09
CA ALA A 619 -48.66 24.16 5.55
C ALA A 619 -48.80 25.59 6.08
N LEU A 620 -48.05 26.54 5.50
CA LEU A 620 -48.17 27.96 5.83
C LEU A 620 -49.58 28.50 5.53
N ARG A 621 -50.16 28.15 4.37
CA ARG A 621 -51.52 28.55 3.99
C ARG A 621 -52.58 28.02 4.97
N GLN A 622 -52.36 26.82 5.50
CA GLN A 622 -53.24 26.20 6.51
C GLN A 622 -52.95 26.66 7.94
N LYS A 623 -52.02 27.61 8.14
CA LYS A 623 -51.54 28.09 9.46
C LYS A 623 -50.94 26.98 10.34
N ALA A 624 -50.41 25.93 9.71
CA ALA A 624 -49.71 24.84 10.36
C ALA A 624 -48.22 25.21 10.54
N LEU A 625 -47.93 26.01 11.56
CA LEU A 625 -46.61 26.63 11.74
C LEU A 625 -45.50 25.61 12.06
N ALA A 626 -45.80 24.55 12.81
CA ALA A 626 -44.82 23.53 13.16
C ALA A 626 -44.39 22.72 11.92
N GLU A 627 -45.37 22.30 11.13
CA GLU A 627 -45.19 21.61 9.85
C GLU A 627 -44.43 22.51 8.86
N TRP A 628 -44.79 23.78 8.77
CA TRP A 628 -44.10 24.76 7.91
C TRP A 628 -42.61 24.88 8.25
N VAL A 629 -42.27 25.01 9.54
CA VAL A 629 -40.87 25.05 9.98
C VAL A 629 -40.15 23.74 9.62
N LEU A 630 -40.77 22.59 9.88
CA LEU A 630 -40.16 21.29 9.59
C LEU A 630 -39.89 21.07 8.10
N PHE A 631 -40.86 21.35 7.22
CA PHE A 631 -40.65 21.23 5.77
C PHE A 631 -39.60 22.21 5.24
N THR A 632 -39.60 23.44 5.76
CA THR A 632 -38.65 24.48 5.36
C THR A 632 -37.23 24.10 5.81
N SER A 633 -37.06 23.68 7.06
CA SER A 633 -35.78 23.20 7.59
C SER A 633 -35.29 21.95 6.85
N SER A 634 -36.19 21.02 6.53
CA SER A 634 -35.88 19.81 5.76
C SER A 634 -35.37 20.15 4.36
N GLY A 635 -36.05 21.04 3.63
CA GLY A 635 -35.62 21.48 2.31
C GLY A 635 -34.28 22.23 2.33
N ILE A 636 -34.02 23.06 3.34
CA ILE A 636 -32.74 23.76 3.49
C ILE A 636 -31.61 22.77 3.80
N ALA A 637 -31.82 21.85 4.74
CA ALA A 637 -30.82 20.85 5.10
C ALA A 637 -30.49 19.94 3.91
N SER A 638 -31.50 19.53 3.14
CA SER A 638 -31.35 18.75 1.92
C SER A 638 -30.59 19.52 0.84
N GLY A 639 -30.89 20.81 0.65
CA GLY A 639 -30.17 21.68 -0.27
C GLY A 639 -28.68 21.83 0.10
N LEU A 640 -28.38 22.04 1.38
CA LEU A 640 -27.01 22.15 1.88
C LEU A 640 -26.25 20.82 1.76
N TYR A 641 -26.90 19.70 2.05
CA TYR A 641 -26.33 18.37 1.87
C TYR A 641 -25.98 18.12 0.41
N HIS A 642 -26.91 18.38 -0.50
CA HIS A 642 -26.71 18.13 -1.93
C HIS A 642 -25.69 19.06 -2.58
N ALA A 643 -25.59 20.32 -2.14
CA ALA A 643 -24.51 21.21 -2.55
C ALA A 643 -23.12 20.66 -2.14
N CYS A 644 -23.05 20.00 -0.97
CA CYS A 644 -21.82 19.37 -0.50
C CYS A 644 -21.54 18.05 -1.23
N ASP A 645 -22.57 17.24 -1.51
CA ASP A 645 -22.49 15.94 -2.19
C ASP A 645 -21.99 16.05 -3.65
N VAL A 646 -22.38 17.11 -4.37
CA VAL A 646 -21.87 17.35 -5.74
C VAL A 646 -20.53 18.12 -5.78
N GLY A 647 -19.92 18.38 -4.62
CA GLY A 647 -18.65 19.09 -4.50
C GLY A 647 -18.73 20.59 -4.79
N ALA A 648 -19.92 21.19 -4.81
CA ALA A 648 -20.09 22.61 -5.06
C ALA A 648 -19.75 23.47 -3.84
N TRP A 649 -20.32 23.16 -2.66
CA TRP A 649 -20.08 23.90 -1.42
C TRP A 649 -20.55 23.14 -0.18
N CYS A 650 -19.73 23.09 0.88
CA CYS A 650 -20.07 22.44 2.16
C CYS A 650 -20.09 23.46 3.31
N ALA A 651 -21.28 23.75 3.85
CA ALA A 651 -21.45 24.66 5.00
C ALA A 651 -21.07 24.03 6.36
N LEU A 652 -21.19 22.70 6.46
CA LEU A 652 -20.87 21.89 7.63
C LEU A 652 -20.20 20.59 7.15
N ASN A 653 -19.65 19.79 8.07
CA ASN A 653 -19.09 18.48 7.75
C ASN A 653 -20.13 17.60 7.04
N PHE A 654 -19.70 16.87 6.00
CA PHE A 654 -20.57 16.01 5.18
C PHE A 654 -21.47 15.10 6.03
N ASN A 655 -20.90 14.44 7.05
CA ASN A 655 -21.65 13.56 7.96
C ASN A 655 -22.74 14.28 8.75
N VAL A 656 -22.53 15.56 9.10
CA VAL A 656 -23.52 16.39 9.81
C VAL A 656 -24.65 16.77 8.86
N LEU A 657 -24.32 17.16 7.62
CA LEU A 657 -25.32 17.49 6.61
C LEU A 657 -26.15 16.26 6.21
N GLN A 658 -25.50 15.10 6.05
CA GLN A 658 -26.17 13.83 5.79
C GLN A 658 -27.12 13.43 6.92
N PHE A 659 -26.68 13.60 8.18
CA PHE A 659 -27.52 13.38 9.36
C PHE A 659 -28.74 14.33 9.35
N MET A 660 -28.53 15.61 9.06
CA MET A 660 -29.60 16.61 9.06
C MET A 660 -30.62 16.37 7.93
N ASP A 661 -30.16 16.04 6.72
CA ASP A 661 -31.00 15.67 5.56
C ASP A 661 -31.92 14.49 5.92
N PHE A 662 -31.33 13.44 6.48
CA PHE A 662 -32.07 12.26 6.90
C PHE A 662 -33.06 12.59 8.04
N TRP A 663 -32.58 13.15 9.16
CA TRP A 663 -33.38 13.38 10.36
C TRP A 663 -34.57 14.31 10.11
N LEU A 664 -34.38 15.41 9.37
CA LEU A 664 -35.46 16.37 9.09
C LEU A 664 -36.49 15.83 8.12
N SER A 665 -36.09 15.05 7.10
CA SER A 665 -37.04 14.39 6.20
C SER A 665 -37.92 13.38 6.94
N PHE A 666 -37.36 12.67 7.93
CA PHE A 666 -38.15 11.78 8.80
C PHE A 666 -39.15 12.55 9.68
N MET A 667 -38.70 13.65 10.29
CA MET A 667 -39.59 14.51 11.08
C MET A 667 -40.72 15.11 10.24
N ALA A 668 -40.46 15.44 8.98
CA ALA A 668 -41.45 15.96 8.04
C ALA A 668 -42.56 14.93 7.74
N VAL A 669 -42.21 13.66 7.50
CA VAL A 669 -43.19 12.58 7.27
C VAL A 669 -44.06 12.36 8.51
N ILE A 670 -43.45 12.24 9.68
CA ILE A 670 -44.19 11.99 10.93
C ILE A 670 -45.08 13.17 11.31
N SER A 671 -44.59 14.39 11.10
CA SER A 671 -45.39 15.61 11.32
C SER A 671 -46.60 15.66 10.41
N THR A 672 -46.51 15.16 9.17
CA THR A 672 -47.66 15.08 8.26
C THR A 672 -48.75 14.15 8.83
N PHE A 673 -48.35 13.00 9.33
CA PHE A 673 -49.27 12.04 9.94
C PHE A 673 -49.92 12.60 11.21
N LEU A 674 -49.16 13.30 12.04
CA LEU A 674 -49.68 13.98 13.23
C LEU A 674 -50.60 15.15 12.89
N TYR A 675 -50.36 15.83 11.78
CA TYR A 675 -51.27 16.86 11.26
C TYR A 675 -52.62 16.28 10.80
N LEU A 676 -52.62 15.08 10.21
CA LEU A 676 -53.85 14.38 9.82
C LEU A 676 -54.66 13.91 11.04
N ALA A 677 -53.98 13.64 12.17
CA ALA A 677 -54.61 13.35 13.44
C ALA A 677 -55.14 14.63 14.11
N THR A 678 -56.34 14.60 14.68
CA THR A 678 -56.91 15.74 15.45
C THR A 678 -56.55 15.59 16.92
N ILE A 679 -55.25 15.55 17.16
CA ILE A 679 -54.67 15.54 18.49
C ILE A 679 -54.55 17.00 18.97
N ASP A 680 -54.74 17.24 20.26
CA ASP A 680 -54.50 18.56 20.86
C ASP A 680 -53.02 18.97 20.69
N GLU A 681 -52.78 20.26 20.44
CA GLU A 681 -51.46 20.87 20.22
C GLU A 681 -50.44 20.53 21.33
N VAL A 682 -50.89 20.33 22.58
CA VAL A 682 -50.01 19.91 23.68
C VAL A 682 -49.46 18.50 23.43
N PHE A 683 -50.32 17.56 23.04
CA PHE A 683 -49.93 16.19 22.74
C PHE A 683 -49.14 16.09 21.44
N LYS A 684 -49.46 16.90 20.43
CA LYS A 684 -48.65 16.99 19.20
C LYS A 684 -47.20 17.39 19.50
N ARG A 685 -46.99 18.42 20.34
CA ARG A 685 -45.64 18.83 20.77
C ARG A 685 -44.91 17.73 21.53
N ALA A 686 -45.59 17.02 22.43
CA ALA A 686 -45.00 15.91 23.17
C ALA A 686 -44.58 14.77 22.23
N ILE A 687 -45.42 14.41 21.25
CA ILE A 687 -45.10 13.37 20.28
C ILE A 687 -43.95 13.81 19.36
N HIS A 688 -43.96 15.05 18.84
CA HIS A 688 -42.83 15.58 18.06
C HIS A 688 -41.52 15.54 18.85
N THR A 689 -41.53 15.87 20.13
CA THR A 689 -40.32 15.85 20.98
C THR A 689 -39.82 14.41 21.20
N ALA A 690 -40.73 13.49 21.53
CA ALA A 690 -40.37 12.08 21.74
C ALA A 690 -39.83 11.43 20.45
N VAL A 691 -40.49 11.69 19.32
CA VAL A 691 -40.04 11.22 18.01
C VAL A 691 -38.71 11.84 17.64
N ALA A 692 -38.51 13.15 17.83
CA ALA A 692 -37.25 13.84 17.53
C ALA A 692 -36.07 13.24 18.31
N ILE A 693 -36.26 12.93 19.60
CA ILE A 693 -35.24 12.28 20.42
C ILE A 693 -34.97 10.86 19.93
N LEU A 694 -36.02 10.08 19.65
CA LEU A 694 -35.89 8.70 19.18
C LEU A 694 -35.20 8.64 17.81
N THR A 695 -35.59 9.48 16.86
CA THR A 695 -35.01 9.51 15.51
C THR A 695 -33.58 10.06 15.54
N ALA A 696 -33.25 11.01 16.42
CA ALA A 696 -31.88 11.48 16.63
C ALA A 696 -30.99 10.36 17.21
N LEU A 697 -31.48 9.63 18.23
CA LEU A 697 -30.76 8.49 18.81
C LEU A 697 -30.58 7.37 17.78
N MET A 698 -31.61 7.06 16.99
CA MET A 698 -31.51 6.11 15.88
C MET A 698 -30.44 6.55 14.89
N ALA A 699 -30.46 7.81 14.44
CA ALA A 699 -29.51 8.35 13.49
C ALA A 699 -28.05 8.35 13.99
N VAL A 700 -27.81 8.48 15.30
CA VAL A 700 -26.46 8.32 15.92
C VAL A 700 -25.97 6.86 15.91
N THR A 701 -26.86 5.87 15.83
CA THR A 701 -26.55 4.44 15.91
C THR A 701 -26.44 3.73 14.53
N ASN A 702 -26.03 4.45 13.47
CA ASN A 702 -25.96 3.96 12.07
C ASN A 702 -27.33 3.55 11.47
N ALA A 703 -28.29 4.48 11.41
CA ALA A 703 -29.65 4.22 10.95
C ALA A 703 -29.95 4.35 9.44
N THR A 704 -28.95 4.53 8.57
CA THR A 704 -29.17 4.62 7.11
C THR A 704 -29.47 3.27 6.44
N ARG A 705 -29.60 2.18 7.21
CA ARG A 705 -30.06 0.86 6.72
C ARG A 705 -31.56 0.85 6.43
N SER A 706 -31.95 0.28 5.29
CA SER A 706 -33.35 0.13 4.84
C SER A 706 -34.29 -0.53 5.88
N SER A 707 -33.76 -1.39 6.76
CA SER A 707 -34.51 -2.03 7.86
C SER A 707 -35.11 -1.05 8.87
N ASN A 708 -34.47 0.11 9.07
CA ASN A 708 -34.90 1.09 10.08
C ASN A 708 -36.00 2.01 9.56
N VAL A 709 -36.11 2.18 8.25
CA VAL A 709 -37.18 2.96 7.59
C VAL A 709 -38.54 2.27 7.78
N VAL A 710 -38.58 0.94 7.65
CA VAL A 710 -39.77 0.12 7.94
C VAL A 710 -40.24 0.34 9.38
N LEU A 711 -39.31 0.38 10.34
CA LEU A 711 -39.63 0.65 11.74
C LEU A 711 -40.29 2.02 11.91
N VAL A 712 -39.76 3.06 11.26
CA VAL A 712 -40.31 4.42 11.37
C VAL A 712 -41.67 4.54 10.69
N MET A 713 -41.88 3.87 9.56
CA MET A 713 -43.18 3.79 8.89
C MET A 713 -44.22 3.08 9.76
N VAL A 714 -43.82 1.99 10.43
CA VAL A 714 -44.65 1.31 11.44
C VAL A 714 -44.96 2.25 12.60
N ILE A 715 -43.99 3.01 13.09
CA ILE A 715 -44.21 4.02 14.16
C ILE A 715 -45.16 5.13 13.69
N GLY A 716 -45.02 5.63 12.46
CA GLY A 716 -45.90 6.65 11.88
C GLY A 716 -47.33 6.14 11.69
N ALA A 717 -47.49 4.92 11.16
CA ALA A 717 -48.79 4.26 11.01
C ALA A 717 -49.46 3.97 12.37
N LEU A 718 -48.67 3.53 13.37
CA LEU A 718 -49.14 3.37 14.75
C LEU A 718 -49.55 4.73 15.34
N GLY A 719 -48.80 5.80 15.09
CA GLY A 719 -49.12 7.16 15.52
C GLY A 719 -50.46 7.65 14.95
N LEU A 720 -50.72 7.42 13.66
CA LEU A 720 -52.02 7.69 13.04
C LEU A 720 -53.15 6.88 13.68
N LEU A 721 -52.93 5.57 13.86
CA LEU A 721 -53.91 4.66 14.46
C LEU A 721 -54.25 5.09 15.89
N ILE A 722 -53.24 5.42 16.69
CA ILE A 722 -53.40 5.93 18.05
C ILE A 722 -54.14 7.27 18.03
N GLY A 723 -53.80 8.18 17.12
CA GLY A 723 -54.51 9.46 16.95
C GLY A 723 -56.00 9.27 16.65
N TRP A 724 -56.34 8.33 15.76
CA TRP A 724 -57.72 7.97 15.46
C TRP A 724 -58.43 7.37 16.68
N VAL A 725 -57.77 6.48 17.42
CA VAL A 725 -58.32 5.84 18.63
C VAL A 725 -58.56 6.86 19.75
N ILE A 726 -57.63 7.80 19.97
CA ILE A 726 -57.78 8.86 20.97
C ILE A 726 -58.97 9.76 20.63
N GLU A 727 -59.12 10.18 19.38
CA GLU A 727 -60.24 11.00 18.95
C GLU A 727 -61.60 10.26 19.03
N LEU A 728 -61.61 8.98 18.67
CA LEU A 728 -62.75 8.10 18.87
C LEU A 728 -63.16 8.07 20.34
N SER A 729 -62.19 7.97 21.25
CA SER A 729 -62.42 7.95 22.69
C SER A 729 -62.91 9.29 23.25
N THR A 730 -62.42 10.43 22.74
CA THR A 730 -62.81 11.77 23.22
C THR A 730 -64.19 12.19 22.71
N LYS A 731 -64.54 11.87 21.46
CA LYS A 731 -65.86 12.20 20.88
C LYS A 731 -66.98 11.33 21.46
N TYR A 732 -66.69 10.08 21.82
CA TYR A 732 -67.65 9.16 22.45
C TYR A 732 -67.68 9.21 23.98
N ARG A 733 -66.82 10.01 24.63
CA ARG A 733 -66.95 10.30 26.08
C ARG A 733 -68.22 11.09 26.43
N SER A 734 -68.98 11.55 25.42
CA SER A 734 -70.32 12.13 25.57
C SER A 734 -71.45 11.09 25.67
N LEU A 735 -71.18 9.80 25.47
CA LEU A 735 -72.11 8.73 25.81
C LEU A 735 -71.85 8.27 27.25
N SER A 736 -72.38 9.06 28.19
CA SER A 736 -72.68 8.61 29.54
C SER A 736 -73.55 7.35 29.48
N PHE A 737 -72.93 6.17 29.58
CA PHE A 737 -73.64 4.93 29.83
C PHE A 737 -74.08 4.89 31.30
N SER A 738 -75.36 5.17 31.57
CA SER A 738 -75.96 4.70 32.82
C SER A 738 -76.00 3.18 32.75
N VAL A 739 -75.26 2.52 33.63
CA VAL A 739 -75.21 1.07 33.72
C VAL A 739 -76.61 0.52 34.04
N ARG A 740 -77.22 -0.16 33.07
CA ARG A 740 -78.19 -1.23 33.32
C ARG A 740 -77.90 -2.36 32.32
N PHE A 741 -77.25 -3.41 32.81
CA PHE A 741 -76.91 -4.60 32.03
C PHE A 741 -78.20 -5.30 31.58
N SER A 742 -78.43 -5.34 30.27
CA SER A 742 -79.36 -6.25 29.60
C SER A 742 -78.56 -7.00 28.53
N LEU A 743 -78.41 -8.32 28.72
CA LEU A 743 -77.72 -9.24 27.81
C LEU A 743 -78.67 -9.61 26.65
N ASP A 744 -78.66 -8.82 25.58
CA ASP A 744 -79.21 -9.25 24.30
C ASP A 744 -78.17 -9.02 23.19
N PHE A 745 -77.61 -10.12 22.70
CA PHE A 745 -76.51 -10.14 21.71
C PHE A 745 -76.92 -9.47 20.38
N SER A 746 -78.21 -9.51 20.05
CA SER A 746 -78.77 -8.88 18.84
C SER A 746 -78.71 -7.34 18.92
N GLN A 747 -78.98 -6.76 20.09
CA GLN A 747 -78.90 -5.30 20.29
C GLN A 747 -77.45 -4.81 20.28
N ILE A 748 -76.51 -5.57 20.87
CA ILE A 748 -75.08 -5.25 20.86
C ILE A 748 -74.54 -5.23 19.42
N LEU A 749 -74.92 -6.22 18.59
CA LEU A 749 -74.49 -6.27 17.19
C LEU A 749 -75.05 -5.12 16.35
N GLN A 750 -76.29 -4.68 16.60
CA GLN A 750 -76.87 -3.52 15.92
C GLN A 750 -76.21 -2.20 16.34
N VAL A 751 -75.87 -2.04 17.62
CA VAL A 751 -75.13 -0.87 18.13
C VAL A 751 -73.73 -0.82 17.52
N ILE A 752 -73.03 -1.96 17.47
CA ILE A 752 -71.71 -2.07 16.83
C ILE A 752 -71.80 -1.77 15.33
N LYS A 753 -72.80 -2.30 14.62
CA LYS A 753 -72.98 -2.05 13.18
C LYS A 753 -73.25 -0.57 12.89
N ARG A 754 -74.12 0.07 13.67
CA ARG A 754 -74.42 1.51 13.54
C ARG A 754 -73.22 2.38 13.93
N TRP A 755 -72.43 1.95 14.90
CA TRP A 755 -71.17 2.58 15.29
C TRP A 755 -70.10 2.48 14.18
N ILE A 756 -69.91 1.30 13.58
CA ILE A 756 -68.99 1.09 12.44
C ILE A 756 -69.43 1.93 11.23
N CYS A 757 -70.72 1.94 10.88
CA CYS A 757 -71.21 2.76 9.77
C CYS A 757 -71.03 4.27 10.02
N ASN A 758 -71.24 4.75 11.25
CA ASN A 758 -71.01 6.15 11.60
C ASN A 758 -69.51 6.49 11.62
N LEU A 759 -68.66 5.57 12.05
CA LEU A 759 -67.21 5.72 12.00
C LEU A 759 -66.71 5.82 10.55
N ILE A 760 -67.13 4.89 9.69
CA ILE A 760 -66.82 4.89 8.26
C ILE A 760 -67.35 6.17 7.60
N GLY A 761 -68.59 6.59 7.89
CA GLY A 761 -69.17 7.81 7.35
C GLY A 761 -68.48 9.10 7.81
N THR A 762 -67.89 9.10 9.01
CA THR A 762 -67.11 10.23 9.55
C THR A 762 -65.71 10.28 8.93
N LEU A 763 -65.05 9.12 8.78
CA LEU A 763 -63.77 9.01 8.08
C LEU A 763 -63.89 9.38 6.59
N LEU A 764 -64.99 8.98 5.93
CA LEU A 764 -65.26 9.29 4.54
C LEU A 764 -65.44 10.79 4.26
N ARG A 765 -66.06 11.53 5.18
CA ARG A 765 -66.27 12.99 5.05
C ARG A 765 -65.08 13.85 5.45
N ARG A 766 -64.09 13.26 6.11
CA ARG A 766 -62.96 13.99 6.71
C ARG A 766 -61.81 14.23 5.75
N TYR A 767 -61.64 13.32 4.80
CA TYR A 767 -60.57 13.39 3.84
C TYR A 767 -61.10 13.48 2.42
N HIS A 768 -60.48 14.30 1.59
CA HIS A 768 -60.56 14.18 0.15
C HIS A 768 -59.77 12.95 -0.28
N TRP A 769 -60.45 11.80 -0.35
CA TRP A 769 -59.86 10.48 -0.63
C TRP A 769 -58.97 10.38 -1.87
N PRO A 770 -59.23 11.10 -2.99
CA PRO A 770 -58.29 11.11 -4.11
C PRO A 770 -56.89 11.59 -3.71
N PHE A 771 -56.80 12.64 -2.89
CA PHE A 771 -55.53 13.15 -2.38
C PHE A 771 -54.92 12.21 -1.33
N ALA A 772 -55.72 11.59 -0.46
CA ALA A 772 -55.21 10.61 0.50
C ALA A 772 -54.60 9.38 -0.21
N LEU A 773 -55.27 8.85 -1.24
CA LEU A 773 -54.79 7.73 -2.05
C LEU A 773 -53.54 8.10 -2.87
N ALA A 774 -53.47 9.32 -3.40
CA ALA A 774 -52.28 9.84 -4.05
C ALA A 774 -51.10 9.95 -3.08
N GLY A 775 -51.36 10.39 -1.84
CA GLY A 775 -50.36 10.45 -0.76
C GLY A 775 -49.77 9.08 -0.43
N PHE A 776 -50.60 8.05 -0.22
CA PHE A 776 -50.13 6.69 0.03
C PHE A 776 -49.41 6.05 -1.16
N SER A 777 -49.86 6.33 -2.39
CA SER A 777 -49.19 5.87 -3.61
C SER A 777 -47.78 6.47 -3.73
N ALA A 778 -47.64 7.78 -3.50
CA ALA A 778 -46.34 8.46 -3.48
C ALA A 778 -45.41 7.93 -2.37
N LEU A 779 -45.96 7.65 -1.19
CA LEU A 779 -45.22 7.03 -0.08
C LEU A 779 -44.74 5.60 -0.41
N SER A 780 -45.47 4.87 -1.24
CA SER A 780 -45.07 3.51 -1.66
C SER A 780 -43.91 3.52 -2.66
N LEU A 781 -43.81 4.57 -3.48
CA LEU A 781 -42.69 4.78 -4.42
C LEU A 781 -41.36 5.06 -3.70
N GLU A 782 -41.41 5.61 -2.49
CA GLU A 782 -40.27 5.77 -1.59
C GLU A 782 -39.60 4.42 -1.27
N ILE A 783 -40.39 3.39 -0.97
CA ILE A 783 -39.88 2.06 -0.61
C ILE A 783 -39.19 1.42 -1.82
N LEU A 784 -39.76 1.62 -3.01
CA LEU A 784 -39.20 1.11 -4.26
C LEU A 784 -37.89 1.83 -4.63
N SER A 785 -37.76 3.12 -4.32
CA SER A 785 -36.54 3.87 -4.64
C SER A 785 -35.33 3.35 -3.87
N ARG A 786 -35.52 2.98 -2.60
CA ARG A 786 -34.43 2.49 -1.73
C ARG A 786 -34.05 1.02 -2.00
N THR A 787 -34.93 0.22 -2.60
CA THR A 787 -34.61 -1.17 -2.99
C THR A 787 -33.85 -1.25 -4.31
N LEU A 788 -33.95 -0.23 -5.17
CA LEU A 788 -33.29 -0.16 -6.47
C LEU A 788 -31.95 0.61 -6.43
N GLU A 789 -31.56 1.11 -5.26
CA GLU A 789 -30.36 1.90 -5.03
C GLU A 789 -29.07 1.05 -5.17
N THR A 790 -28.14 1.51 -6.01
CA THR A 790 -26.78 0.95 -6.15
C THR A 790 -25.75 2.05 -5.99
N SER A 791 -24.48 1.69 -5.79
CA SER A 791 -23.38 2.67 -5.68
C SER A 791 -23.23 3.58 -6.91
N GLU A 792 -23.67 3.13 -8.09
CA GLU A 792 -23.59 3.92 -9.33
C GLU A 792 -24.79 4.85 -9.54
N ASN A 793 -25.95 4.51 -8.97
CA ASN A 793 -27.23 5.20 -9.18
C ASN A 793 -27.82 5.82 -7.90
N TYR A 794 -27.05 5.87 -6.81
CA TYR A 794 -27.44 6.41 -5.50
C TYR A 794 -28.11 7.79 -5.60
N TRP A 795 -27.44 8.73 -6.26
CA TRP A 795 -27.89 10.12 -6.40
C TRP A 795 -29.30 10.23 -7.03
N PHE A 796 -29.61 9.36 -8.00
CA PHE A 796 -30.90 9.35 -8.68
C PHE A 796 -32.01 8.85 -7.74
N TRP A 797 -31.78 7.70 -7.09
CA TRP A 797 -32.76 7.09 -6.20
C TRP A 797 -32.97 7.87 -4.91
N HIS A 798 -31.92 8.53 -4.39
CA HIS A 798 -31.99 9.45 -3.27
C HIS A 798 -32.77 10.73 -3.62
N SER A 799 -32.58 11.29 -4.82
CA SER A 799 -33.38 12.42 -5.30
C SER A 799 -34.86 12.03 -5.43
N PHE A 800 -35.13 10.84 -5.99
CA PHE A 800 -36.48 10.32 -6.18
C PHE A 800 -37.19 10.03 -4.85
N TRP A 801 -36.44 9.59 -3.83
CA TRP A 801 -36.91 9.42 -2.46
C TRP A 801 -37.44 10.73 -1.88
N HIS A 802 -36.65 11.81 -1.95
CA HIS A 802 -37.05 13.15 -1.49
C HIS A 802 -38.29 13.67 -2.22
N ILE A 803 -38.33 13.54 -3.55
CA ILE A 803 -39.50 13.92 -4.36
C ILE A 803 -40.75 13.17 -3.88
N SER A 804 -40.63 11.87 -3.65
CA SER A 804 -41.74 11.01 -3.22
C SER A 804 -42.28 11.41 -1.83
N ILE A 805 -41.39 11.71 -0.87
CA ILE A 805 -41.75 12.14 0.48
C ILE A 805 -42.45 13.50 0.50
N TYR A 806 -41.88 14.50 -0.15
CA TYR A 806 -42.47 15.84 -0.14
C TYR A 806 -43.79 15.87 -0.92
N THR A 807 -43.89 15.11 -2.01
CA THR A 807 -45.12 14.96 -2.79
C THR A 807 -46.20 14.23 -1.99
N SER A 808 -45.84 13.14 -1.30
CA SER A 808 -46.74 12.42 -0.40
C SER A 808 -47.26 13.36 0.70
N SER A 809 -46.37 14.12 1.32
CA SER A 809 -46.69 15.07 2.38
C SER A 809 -47.66 16.17 1.90
N PHE A 810 -47.41 16.73 0.71
CA PHE A 810 -48.30 17.70 0.08
C PHE A 810 -49.71 17.13 -0.14
N PHE A 811 -49.82 15.92 -0.70
CA PHE A 811 -51.12 15.28 -0.93
C PHE A 811 -51.86 14.98 0.38
N PHE A 812 -51.15 14.54 1.41
CA PHE A 812 -51.76 14.38 2.73
C PHE A 812 -52.27 15.71 3.30
N LEU A 813 -51.51 16.79 3.22
CA LEU A 813 -51.98 18.09 3.69
C LEU A 813 -53.20 18.60 2.89
N CYS A 814 -53.27 18.30 1.58
CA CYS A 814 -54.42 18.58 0.73
C CYS A 814 -55.63 17.69 1.02
N SER A 815 -55.40 16.49 1.57
CA SER A 815 -56.48 15.54 1.88
C SER A 815 -57.37 16.02 3.02
N LYS A 816 -56.91 16.88 3.93
CA LYS A 816 -57.69 17.28 5.12
C LYS A 816 -58.83 18.24 4.74
N ALA A 817 -60.08 17.82 4.91
CA ALA A 817 -61.24 18.66 4.63
C ALA A 817 -61.52 19.67 5.78
N ASN A 818 -61.73 20.94 5.44
CA ASN A 818 -62.14 21.97 6.41
C ASN A 818 -63.63 21.83 6.72
N ILE A 819 -63.98 21.22 7.85
CA ILE A 819 -65.36 21.21 8.34
C ILE A 819 -65.63 22.54 9.03
N ARG A 820 -65.96 23.58 8.25
CA ARG A 820 -66.62 24.78 8.77
C ARG A 820 -68.02 24.87 8.19
N SER A 821 -69.00 24.78 9.11
CA SER A 821 -70.33 25.37 9.11
C SER A 821 -71.10 25.41 7.79
N ASN A 822 -72.22 24.68 7.75
CA ASN A 822 -73.35 24.96 6.88
C ASN A 822 -73.54 26.47 6.67
N ASN A 823 -73.45 26.90 5.41
CA ASN A 823 -74.39 27.85 4.82
C ASN A 823 -74.31 27.71 3.29
N CYS A 824 -75.46 27.41 2.70
CA CYS A 824 -75.72 27.50 1.28
C CYS A 824 -75.13 28.79 0.69
N LYS A 825 -74.39 28.67 -0.42
CA LYS A 825 -74.78 29.29 -1.70
C LYS A 825 -73.97 28.74 -2.85
N VAL A 826 -74.67 28.71 -3.97
CA VAL A 826 -74.45 28.04 -5.25
C VAL A 826 -73.53 28.88 -6.17
N PHE A 827 -73.02 28.24 -7.24
CA PHE A 827 -72.46 28.77 -8.50
C PHE A 827 -71.01 29.28 -8.44
N ASP A 828 -70.13 29.08 -9.42
CA ASP A 828 -70.02 28.22 -10.62
C ASP A 828 -68.63 28.52 -11.22
N ILE A 829 -68.21 27.67 -12.18
CA ILE A 829 -67.00 27.72 -13.05
C ILE A 829 -65.71 27.15 -12.43
#